data_AF-A0A399WPM4-F1
#
_entry.id   AF-A0A399WPM4-F1
#
_cell.length_a   1.000
_cell.length_b   1.000
_cell.length_c   1.000
_cell.angle_alpha   90.00
_cell.angle_beta   90.00
_cell.angle_gamma   90.00
#
_symmetry.space_group_name_H-M   'P 1'
#
loop_
_entity.id
_entity.type
_entity.pdbx_description
1 polymer ?
#
loop_
_entity_poly.entity_id
_entity_poly.type
_entity_poly.pdbx_seq_one_letter_code
_entity_poly.pdbx_strand_id
1 'polypeptide(L)'
;MKHIVLLGDSIFDNKSYVNGGKDTIANLREQMPDDWTATLLAVDGSVADNVQQQLSGIPADATHLFISVGGNDALGEIRILQMSASSAADVFNELSNVAERFERRYSRMLNSVVATGKPTAACTIYYPCYPDARSQKLAIAALASFNDVITRQAFLAGVPLIDLRYVCDSESDYANPIEPSEEGGAKIAGTLLRVVNEHDFDGGRTSVYLGPSSSPAGGVVENEEKELVSPEFESDWQDTLSDRRDHHLIYWQERSVADHASSDLPLDVVASNGLFGVERGDTIWIVTLTQDRDFILAGRLIVGEIVEYDEAIQRLPDAKLWQAEYYGFPEPGTEEFMRPVPLTDIVHDLRFEGENDRLTVRDGQINPQQLRNRRTLTPETAKLLEEIWEASEPIVDPEELLEAAEDEVRAHPDEAGAHYNLGVVLSDLDRTDEALREYQVAISLDPNYFPALYNLANHFVELERLEEAIELFNRAILVDGEFAPAHFMLGVAYFESGRFDDAVAATRQGLEVDPEDEKAYFNIAYWTYRRGDYSAAIARCDEVISRFPYYTHTKILRGMCFRELGDLENEIAAYEDALNVTIDVEGVIPIDLTALFYLGAAWERKITGNSEGIEYIEPDSDFDGLDPVYQFCYAMGCLALGDRSAADDVLDGLQANAPELARRLERGLEFVETEHPD
;
A
#
# COMPACT_ATOMS: atom_id res chain seq x y z
N MET A 1 -30.11 0.25 -36.60
CA MET A 1 -29.63 -1.15 -36.60
C MET A 1 -28.23 -1.24 -36.03
N LYS A 2 -28.16 -1.58 -34.74
CA LYS A 2 -26.90 -1.95 -34.07
C LYS A 2 -26.82 -3.47 -34.04
N HIS A 3 -25.61 -4.02 -34.14
CA HIS A 3 -25.34 -5.44 -34.04
C HIS A 3 -24.27 -5.64 -32.97
N ILE A 4 -24.67 -6.18 -31.84
CA ILE A 4 -23.82 -6.45 -30.68
C ILE A 4 -23.21 -7.84 -30.80
N VAL A 5 -21.91 -7.97 -30.56
CA VAL A 5 -21.22 -9.27 -30.54
C VAL A 5 -20.59 -9.48 -29.18
N LEU A 6 -20.90 -10.61 -28.55
CA LEU A 6 -20.36 -11.01 -27.25
C LEU A 6 -19.20 -11.98 -27.46
N LEU A 7 -18.03 -11.64 -26.92
CA LEU A 7 -16.77 -12.40 -26.96
C LEU A 7 -16.34 -12.74 -25.53
N GLY A 8 -15.58 -13.83 -25.37
CA GLY A 8 -15.05 -14.23 -24.07
C GLY A 8 -15.56 -15.58 -23.59
N ASP A 9 -15.96 -15.67 -22.32
CA ASP A 9 -16.22 -16.94 -21.60
C ASP A 9 -17.69 -17.15 -21.16
N SER A 10 -17.88 -17.96 -20.12
CA SER A 10 -19.19 -18.38 -19.60
C SER A 10 -20.04 -17.24 -19.07
N ILE A 11 -19.49 -16.06 -18.78
CA ILE A 11 -20.27 -14.87 -18.43
C ILE A 11 -21.34 -14.57 -19.50
N PHE A 12 -21.01 -14.78 -20.78
CA PHE A 12 -21.94 -14.62 -21.90
C PHE A 12 -22.51 -15.93 -22.42
N ASP A 13 -21.78 -17.05 -22.29
CA ASP A 13 -22.20 -18.41 -22.69
C ASP A 13 -22.71 -19.26 -21.50
N ASN A 14 -23.60 -18.69 -20.66
CA ASN A 14 -24.03 -19.31 -19.39
C ASN A 14 -25.24 -20.26 -19.52
N LYS A 15 -25.60 -20.72 -20.72
CA LYS A 15 -26.85 -21.47 -20.96
C LYS A 15 -26.95 -22.78 -20.17
N SER A 16 -25.82 -23.45 -19.95
CA SER A 16 -25.71 -24.67 -19.15
C SER A 16 -26.03 -24.45 -17.66
N TYR A 17 -25.92 -23.22 -17.17
CA TYR A 17 -26.00 -22.89 -15.73
C TYR A 17 -27.37 -22.35 -15.29
N VAL A 18 -28.19 -21.85 -16.21
CA VAL A 18 -29.46 -21.16 -15.88
C VAL A 18 -30.69 -22.08 -15.72
N ASN A 19 -30.55 -23.40 -15.58
CA ASN A 19 -31.63 -24.37 -15.24
C ASN A 19 -33.00 -24.17 -15.97
N GLY A 20 -32.98 -23.77 -17.24
CA GLY A 20 -34.18 -23.53 -18.05
C GLY A 20 -34.70 -22.09 -18.06
N GLY A 21 -34.08 -21.20 -17.29
CA GLY A 21 -34.20 -19.75 -17.38
C GLY A 21 -33.46 -19.16 -18.59
N LYS A 22 -33.50 -17.84 -18.72
CA LYS A 22 -32.84 -17.12 -19.82
C LYS A 22 -31.34 -16.96 -19.55
N ASP A 23 -30.53 -17.31 -20.54
CA ASP A 23 -29.09 -17.02 -20.58
C ASP A 23 -28.84 -15.52 -20.88
N THR A 24 -27.60 -15.07 -20.71
CA THR A 24 -27.23 -13.65 -20.87
C THR A 24 -27.60 -13.11 -22.26
N ILE A 25 -27.39 -13.89 -23.33
CA ILE A 25 -27.76 -13.45 -24.69
C ILE A 25 -29.29 -13.44 -24.92
N ALA A 26 -30.05 -14.37 -24.33
CA ALA A 26 -31.51 -14.34 -24.40
C ALA A 26 -32.07 -13.09 -23.69
N ASN A 27 -31.53 -12.75 -22.51
CA ASN A 27 -31.86 -11.52 -21.81
C ASN A 27 -31.52 -10.27 -22.65
N LEU A 28 -30.33 -10.24 -23.27
CA LEU A 28 -29.94 -9.15 -24.15
C LEU A 28 -30.91 -8.97 -25.33
N ARG A 29 -31.28 -10.07 -26.00
CA ARG A 29 -32.21 -10.06 -27.14
C ARG A 29 -33.63 -9.62 -26.77
N GLU A 30 -34.05 -9.86 -25.55
CA GLU A 30 -35.36 -9.41 -25.07
C GLU A 30 -35.37 -7.93 -24.69
N GLN A 31 -34.27 -7.42 -24.14
CA GLN A 31 -34.16 -6.03 -23.69
C GLN A 31 -33.80 -5.04 -24.81
N MET A 32 -33.19 -5.52 -25.91
CA MET A 32 -32.78 -4.65 -27.03
C MET A 32 -33.96 -4.19 -27.91
N PRO A 33 -33.84 -3.06 -28.61
CA PRO A 33 -34.82 -2.65 -29.63
C PRO A 33 -35.00 -3.67 -30.76
N ASP A 34 -36.20 -3.75 -31.34
CA ASP A 34 -36.56 -4.71 -32.40
C ASP A 34 -35.68 -4.64 -33.67
N ASP A 35 -35.04 -3.50 -33.93
CA ASP A 35 -34.15 -3.31 -35.09
C ASP A 35 -32.67 -3.61 -34.78
N TRP A 36 -32.37 -4.11 -33.58
CA TRP A 36 -31.03 -4.51 -33.16
C TRP A 36 -30.87 -6.03 -33.26
N THR A 37 -29.63 -6.48 -33.31
CA THR A 37 -29.30 -7.91 -33.33
C THR A 37 -28.13 -8.19 -32.37
N ALA A 38 -28.07 -9.42 -31.87
CA ALA A 38 -26.94 -9.90 -31.08
C ALA A 38 -26.45 -11.28 -31.50
N THR A 39 -25.12 -11.42 -31.55
CA THR A 39 -24.41 -12.67 -31.84
C THR A 39 -23.55 -13.07 -30.64
N LEU A 40 -23.66 -14.32 -30.20
CA LEU A 40 -22.79 -14.92 -29.19
C LEU A 40 -21.64 -15.62 -29.91
N LEU A 41 -20.41 -15.19 -29.63
CA LEU A 41 -19.18 -15.88 -30.05
C LEU A 41 -18.31 -16.29 -28.86
N ALA A 42 -18.65 -15.82 -27.65
CA ALA A 42 -18.07 -16.30 -26.41
C ALA A 42 -18.27 -17.82 -26.28
N VAL A 43 -17.30 -18.47 -25.66
CA VAL A 43 -17.25 -19.92 -25.50
C VAL A 43 -16.87 -20.21 -24.06
N ASP A 44 -17.69 -20.99 -23.35
CA ASP A 44 -17.40 -21.46 -22.01
C ASP A 44 -15.98 -22.08 -21.90
N GLY A 45 -15.26 -21.74 -20.83
CA GLY A 45 -13.87 -22.13 -20.60
C GLY A 45 -12.82 -21.30 -21.36
N SER A 46 -13.22 -20.22 -22.04
CA SER A 46 -12.26 -19.34 -22.73
C SER A 46 -11.32 -18.63 -21.75
N VAL A 47 -10.07 -18.50 -22.17
CA VAL A 47 -9.01 -17.75 -21.49
C VAL A 47 -8.48 -16.68 -22.46
N ALA A 48 -7.75 -15.67 -21.98
CA ALA A 48 -7.31 -14.56 -22.83
C ALA A 48 -6.64 -15.00 -24.15
N ASP A 49 -5.83 -16.08 -24.12
CA ASP A 49 -5.10 -16.57 -25.30
C ASP A 49 -5.99 -17.16 -26.41
N ASN A 50 -7.20 -17.66 -26.10
CA ASN A 50 -8.04 -18.35 -27.10
C ASN A 50 -9.18 -17.48 -27.67
N VAL A 51 -9.43 -16.30 -27.10
CA VAL A 51 -10.42 -15.33 -27.63
C VAL A 51 -10.11 -14.93 -29.07
N GLN A 52 -8.84 -14.94 -29.49
CA GLN A 52 -8.46 -14.64 -30.87
C GLN A 52 -9.16 -15.55 -31.90
N GLN A 53 -9.49 -16.79 -31.54
CA GLN A 53 -10.20 -17.73 -32.42
C GLN A 53 -11.64 -17.28 -32.68
N GLN A 54 -12.27 -16.61 -31.70
CA GLN A 54 -13.63 -16.08 -31.79
C GLN A 54 -13.71 -14.90 -32.78
N LEU A 55 -12.62 -14.13 -32.97
CA LEU A 55 -12.60 -12.97 -33.85
C LEU A 55 -12.92 -13.31 -35.31
N SER A 56 -12.58 -14.52 -35.74
CA SER A 56 -12.89 -15.00 -37.10
C SER A 56 -14.39 -15.16 -37.35
N GLY A 57 -15.20 -15.28 -36.29
CA GLY A 57 -16.64 -15.39 -36.35
C GLY A 57 -17.39 -14.05 -36.34
N ILE A 58 -16.68 -12.92 -36.19
CA ILE A 58 -17.32 -11.60 -36.10
C ILE A 58 -18.07 -11.29 -37.40
N PRO A 59 -19.40 -11.10 -37.37
CA PRO A 59 -20.18 -10.74 -38.54
C PRO A 59 -19.71 -9.42 -39.17
N ALA A 60 -19.77 -9.32 -40.49
CA ALA A 60 -19.33 -8.12 -41.20
C ALA A 60 -20.11 -6.86 -40.78
N ASP A 61 -21.40 -7.04 -40.45
CA ASP A 61 -22.33 -6.02 -40.01
C ASP A 61 -22.28 -5.73 -38.50
N ALA A 62 -21.40 -6.40 -37.74
CA ALA A 62 -21.20 -6.12 -36.32
C ALA A 62 -20.82 -4.65 -36.09
N THR A 63 -21.46 -4.01 -35.11
CA THR A 63 -21.23 -2.60 -34.79
C THR A 63 -20.62 -2.39 -33.42
N HIS A 64 -20.81 -3.29 -32.45
CA HIS A 64 -20.23 -3.20 -31.11
C HIS A 64 -19.73 -4.57 -30.66
N LEU A 65 -18.60 -4.59 -29.97
CA LEU A 65 -17.99 -5.77 -29.37
C LEU A 65 -17.97 -5.62 -27.85
N PHE A 66 -18.31 -6.69 -27.14
CA PHE A 66 -18.14 -6.77 -25.70
C PHE A 66 -17.28 -7.99 -25.36
N ILE A 67 -16.28 -7.80 -24.50
CA ILE A 67 -15.36 -8.85 -24.10
C ILE A 67 -15.38 -9.04 -22.58
N SER A 68 -15.67 -10.26 -22.13
CA SER A 68 -15.55 -10.67 -20.74
C SER A 68 -14.74 -11.96 -20.68
N VAL A 69 -13.50 -11.87 -20.21
CA VAL A 69 -12.57 -13.00 -20.11
C VAL A 69 -11.56 -12.72 -19.01
N GLY A 70 -11.12 -13.76 -18.31
CA GLY A 70 -10.11 -13.68 -17.25
C GLY A 70 -10.46 -14.52 -16.03
N GLY A 71 -11.74 -14.85 -15.84
CA GLY A 71 -12.16 -15.74 -14.75
C GLY A 71 -11.49 -17.12 -14.84
N ASN A 72 -11.46 -17.72 -16.04
CA ASN A 72 -10.76 -18.99 -16.27
C ASN A 72 -9.24 -18.89 -16.18
N ASP A 73 -8.65 -17.73 -16.52
CA ASP A 73 -7.22 -17.48 -16.31
C ASP A 73 -6.90 -17.48 -14.81
N ALA A 74 -7.72 -16.81 -13.99
CA ALA A 74 -7.58 -16.81 -12.54
C ALA A 74 -7.80 -18.19 -11.92
N LEU A 75 -8.80 -18.95 -12.39
CA LEU A 75 -9.03 -20.34 -11.96
C LEU A 75 -7.86 -21.26 -12.29
N GLY A 76 -7.16 -21.04 -13.41
CA GLY A 76 -5.96 -21.79 -13.79
C GLY A 76 -4.79 -21.60 -12.82
N GLU A 77 -4.75 -20.46 -12.15
CA GLU A 77 -3.69 -20.07 -11.21
C GLU A 77 -4.11 -20.32 -9.74
N ILE A 78 -5.27 -20.93 -9.47
CA ILE A 78 -5.81 -21.15 -8.11
C ILE A 78 -4.86 -21.87 -7.15
N ARG A 79 -3.89 -22.62 -7.69
CA ARG A 79 -2.85 -23.30 -6.90
C ARG A 79 -1.98 -22.34 -6.12
N ILE A 80 -1.80 -21.10 -6.61
CA ILE A 80 -1.03 -20.07 -5.91
C ILE A 80 -1.62 -19.76 -4.53
N LEU A 81 -2.95 -19.83 -4.40
CA LEU A 81 -3.67 -19.63 -3.14
C LEU A 81 -3.50 -20.80 -2.15
N GLN A 82 -2.85 -21.88 -2.59
CA GLN A 82 -2.59 -23.09 -1.79
C GLN A 82 -1.09 -23.36 -1.65
N MET A 83 -0.22 -22.50 -2.19
CA MET A 83 1.22 -22.65 -2.09
C MET A 83 1.70 -22.25 -0.68
N SER A 84 2.63 -23.04 -0.14
CA SER A 84 3.41 -22.66 1.02
C SER A 84 4.47 -21.64 0.58
N ALA A 85 4.49 -20.48 1.21
CA ALA A 85 5.47 -19.42 0.99
C ALA A 85 6.28 -19.21 2.27
N SER A 86 7.56 -18.87 2.11
CA SER A 86 8.49 -18.60 3.22
C SER A 86 8.28 -17.23 3.86
N SER A 87 7.62 -16.30 3.15
CA SER A 87 7.32 -14.96 3.63
C SER A 87 6.11 -14.36 2.90
N ALA A 88 5.53 -13.28 3.45
CA ALA A 88 4.51 -12.51 2.75
C ALA A 88 5.04 -11.90 1.44
N ALA A 89 6.31 -11.49 1.40
CA ALA A 89 6.95 -10.96 0.20
C ALA A 89 6.97 -11.99 -0.94
N ASP A 90 7.21 -13.26 -0.65
CA ASP A 90 7.17 -14.34 -1.65
C ASP A 90 5.75 -14.51 -2.23
N VAL A 91 4.71 -14.40 -1.39
CA VAL A 91 3.32 -14.44 -1.83
C VAL A 91 3.02 -13.29 -2.78
N PHE A 92 3.43 -12.06 -2.43
CA PHE A 92 3.22 -10.90 -3.28
C PHE A 92 4.03 -10.98 -4.58
N ASN A 93 5.25 -11.50 -4.54
CA ASN A 93 6.07 -11.71 -5.72
C ASN A 93 5.42 -12.72 -6.68
N GLU A 94 4.91 -13.84 -6.16
CA GLU A 94 4.20 -14.84 -6.97
C GLU A 94 2.88 -14.28 -7.55
N LEU A 95 2.11 -13.51 -6.76
CA LEU A 95 0.90 -12.84 -7.24
C LEU A 95 1.23 -11.80 -8.32
N SER A 96 2.31 -11.04 -8.15
CA SER A 96 2.82 -10.10 -9.16
C SER A 96 3.19 -10.83 -10.45
N ASN A 97 3.94 -11.94 -10.36
CA ASN A 97 4.31 -12.78 -11.49
C ASN A 97 3.09 -13.33 -12.24
N VAL A 98 2.03 -13.73 -11.53
CA VAL A 98 0.75 -14.14 -12.13
C VAL A 98 0.08 -12.96 -12.86
N ALA A 99 0.00 -11.80 -12.20
CA ALA A 99 -0.60 -10.59 -12.76
C ALA A 99 0.13 -10.17 -14.05
N GLU A 100 1.46 -10.14 -14.06
CA GLU A 100 2.25 -9.80 -15.24
C GLU A 100 2.06 -10.79 -16.39
N ARG A 101 2.02 -12.10 -16.09
CA ARG A 101 1.75 -13.13 -17.12
C ARG A 101 0.35 -12.96 -17.69
N PHE A 102 -0.62 -12.64 -16.87
CA PHE A 102 -1.98 -12.35 -17.32
C PHE A 102 -2.02 -11.06 -18.15
N GLU A 103 -1.35 -9.99 -17.71
CA GLU A 103 -1.27 -8.71 -18.42
C GLU A 103 -0.73 -8.86 -19.84
N ARG A 104 0.36 -9.62 -20.03
CA ARG A 104 0.91 -9.89 -21.37
C ARG A 104 -0.06 -10.62 -22.30
N ARG A 105 -0.93 -11.48 -21.74
CA ARG A 105 -1.94 -12.24 -22.51
C ARG A 105 -3.18 -11.40 -22.77
N TYR A 106 -3.69 -10.73 -21.74
CA TYR A 106 -4.88 -9.88 -21.80
C TYR A 106 -4.68 -8.67 -22.71
N SER A 107 -3.55 -7.97 -22.60
CA SER A 107 -3.21 -6.84 -23.48
C SER A 107 -3.17 -7.25 -24.96
N ARG A 108 -2.53 -8.39 -25.28
CA ARG A 108 -2.48 -8.93 -26.65
C ARG A 108 -3.88 -9.28 -27.18
N MET A 109 -4.70 -9.88 -26.34
CA MET A 109 -6.08 -10.21 -26.65
C MET A 109 -6.90 -8.94 -26.91
N LEU A 110 -6.90 -7.99 -25.99
CA LEU A 110 -7.67 -6.76 -26.10
C LEU A 110 -7.24 -5.94 -27.32
N ASN A 111 -5.94 -5.81 -27.56
CA ASN A 111 -5.41 -5.16 -28.76
C ASN A 111 -5.89 -5.84 -30.05
N SER A 112 -6.02 -7.17 -30.07
CA SER A 112 -6.55 -7.89 -31.22
C SER A 112 -8.05 -7.62 -31.45
N VAL A 113 -8.83 -7.49 -30.36
CA VAL A 113 -10.24 -7.11 -30.42
C VAL A 113 -10.39 -5.67 -30.94
N VAL A 114 -9.66 -4.72 -30.34
CA VAL A 114 -9.70 -3.30 -30.72
C VAL A 114 -9.21 -3.08 -32.15
N ALA A 115 -8.22 -3.85 -32.62
CA ALA A 115 -7.70 -3.80 -33.98
C ALA A 115 -8.75 -4.18 -35.06
N THR A 116 -9.90 -4.76 -34.67
CA THR A 116 -11.03 -4.95 -35.60
C THR A 116 -11.67 -3.61 -36.03
N GLY A 117 -11.35 -2.52 -35.34
CA GLY A 117 -11.86 -1.17 -35.61
C GLY A 117 -13.32 -0.97 -35.22
N LYS A 118 -13.90 -1.88 -34.44
CA LYS A 118 -15.28 -1.80 -33.96
C LYS A 118 -15.31 -1.22 -32.53
N PRO A 119 -16.29 -0.36 -32.21
CA PRO A 119 -16.61 0.03 -30.83
C PRO A 119 -16.55 -1.17 -29.88
N THR A 120 -15.68 -1.13 -28.88
CA THR A 120 -15.38 -2.27 -28.01
C THR A 120 -15.54 -1.85 -26.55
N ALA A 121 -16.09 -2.71 -25.70
CA ALA A 121 -16.12 -2.54 -24.25
C ALA A 121 -15.60 -3.79 -23.56
N ALA A 122 -14.86 -3.61 -22.46
CA ALA A 122 -14.33 -4.69 -21.65
C ALA A 122 -15.13 -4.86 -20.35
N CYS A 123 -15.16 -6.06 -19.81
CA CYS A 123 -15.79 -6.37 -18.52
C CYS A 123 -14.73 -6.85 -17.52
N THR A 124 -14.83 -6.40 -16.27
CA THR A 124 -14.10 -7.00 -15.14
C THR A 124 -14.63 -8.41 -14.85
N ILE A 125 -13.94 -9.14 -13.96
CA ILE A 125 -14.41 -10.38 -13.36
C ILE A 125 -15.22 -10.00 -12.11
N TYR A 126 -16.45 -10.49 -11.96
CA TYR A 126 -17.21 -10.28 -10.71
C TYR A 126 -16.58 -11.04 -9.54
N TYR A 127 -17.01 -10.72 -8.32
CA TYR A 127 -16.64 -11.54 -7.18
C TYR A 127 -17.46 -12.83 -7.16
N PRO A 128 -16.83 -13.97 -6.85
CA PRO A 128 -17.58 -15.21 -6.71
C PRO A 128 -18.50 -15.13 -5.49
N CYS A 129 -19.53 -15.97 -5.45
CA CYS A 129 -20.48 -16.09 -4.35
C CYS A 129 -20.25 -17.42 -3.62
N TYR A 130 -19.08 -17.59 -2.98
CA TYR A 130 -18.76 -18.78 -2.20
C TYR A 130 -19.43 -18.75 -0.82
N PRO A 131 -20.01 -19.87 -0.36
CA PRO A 131 -20.63 -19.95 0.96
C PRO A 131 -19.62 -19.99 2.11
N ASP A 132 -18.36 -20.35 1.81
CA ASP A 132 -17.27 -20.41 2.77
C ASP A 132 -16.53 -19.06 2.83
N ALA A 133 -16.51 -18.43 4.01
CA ALA A 133 -15.94 -17.10 4.18
C ALA A 133 -14.44 -17.03 3.86
N ARG A 134 -13.69 -18.11 4.10
CA ARG A 134 -12.25 -18.18 3.77
C ARG A 134 -12.04 -18.22 2.26
N SER A 135 -12.76 -19.10 1.56
CA SER A 135 -12.71 -19.22 0.09
C SER A 135 -13.20 -17.94 -0.58
N GLN A 136 -14.22 -17.29 -0.02
CA GLN A 136 -14.71 -15.99 -0.47
C GLN A 136 -13.62 -14.92 -0.40
N LYS A 137 -12.97 -14.75 0.77
CA LYS A 137 -11.89 -13.78 0.97
C LYS A 137 -10.70 -14.05 0.02
N LEU A 138 -10.24 -15.30 -0.06
CA LEU A 138 -9.09 -15.66 -0.90
C LEU A 138 -9.36 -15.45 -2.39
N ALA A 139 -10.56 -15.76 -2.86
CA ALA A 139 -10.90 -15.57 -4.26
C ALA A 139 -11.05 -14.08 -4.61
N ILE A 140 -11.63 -13.27 -3.73
CA ILE A 140 -11.69 -11.80 -3.90
C ILE A 140 -10.26 -11.23 -3.99
N ALA A 141 -9.38 -11.63 -3.07
CA ALA A 141 -7.99 -11.16 -3.04
C ALA A 141 -7.23 -11.52 -4.33
N ALA A 142 -7.34 -12.76 -4.80
CA ALA A 142 -6.72 -13.17 -6.06
C ALA A 142 -7.27 -12.40 -7.27
N LEU A 143 -8.58 -12.25 -7.36
CA LEU A 143 -9.23 -11.58 -8.48
C LEU A 143 -8.94 -10.08 -8.52
N ALA A 144 -8.52 -9.46 -7.40
CA ALA A 144 -8.12 -8.06 -7.37
C ALA A 144 -6.98 -7.77 -8.37
N SER A 145 -5.95 -8.63 -8.41
CA SER A 145 -4.82 -8.47 -9.33
C SER A 145 -5.21 -8.65 -10.81
N PHE A 146 -6.16 -9.54 -11.11
CA PHE A 146 -6.67 -9.71 -12.48
C PHE A 146 -7.56 -8.54 -12.90
N ASN A 147 -8.40 -8.06 -11.99
CA ASN A 147 -9.27 -6.91 -12.25
C ASN A 147 -8.49 -5.61 -12.38
N ASP A 148 -7.38 -5.44 -11.66
CA ASP A 148 -6.44 -4.34 -11.87
C ASP A 148 -5.90 -4.36 -13.30
N VAL A 149 -5.37 -5.50 -13.76
CA VAL A 149 -4.88 -5.67 -15.13
C VAL A 149 -5.97 -5.35 -16.16
N ILE A 150 -7.17 -5.92 -16.01
CA ILE A 150 -8.29 -5.65 -16.93
C ILE A 150 -8.62 -4.15 -16.99
N THR A 151 -8.65 -3.51 -15.81
CA THR A 151 -8.94 -2.08 -15.68
C THR A 151 -7.87 -1.24 -16.36
N ARG A 152 -6.59 -1.41 -16.00
CA ARG A 152 -5.48 -0.68 -16.62
C ARG A 152 -5.45 -0.86 -18.13
N GLN A 153 -5.64 -2.08 -18.62
CA GLN A 153 -5.63 -2.36 -20.06
C GLN A 153 -6.84 -1.77 -20.80
N ALA A 154 -8.02 -1.72 -20.18
CA ALA A 154 -9.17 -1.02 -20.74
C ALA A 154 -8.93 0.49 -20.86
N PHE A 155 -8.31 1.09 -19.84
CA PHE A 155 -7.95 2.52 -19.83
C PHE A 155 -6.88 2.84 -20.88
N LEU A 156 -5.82 2.02 -20.98
CA LEU A 156 -4.77 2.17 -22.00
C LEU A 156 -5.31 2.02 -23.42
N ALA A 157 -6.28 1.12 -23.63
CA ALA A 157 -6.94 0.95 -24.92
C ALA A 157 -8.02 2.01 -25.21
N GLY A 158 -8.34 2.87 -24.23
CA GLY A 158 -9.39 3.89 -24.35
C GLY A 158 -10.79 3.31 -24.56
N VAL A 159 -11.04 2.09 -24.07
CA VAL A 159 -12.34 1.42 -24.19
C VAL A 159 -13.15 1.57 -22.89
N PRO A 160 -14.49 1.67 -22.95
CA PRO A 160 -15.34 1.62 -21.76
C PRO A 160 -15.20 0.31 -21.01
N LEU A 161 -15.32 0.39 -19.68
CA LEU A 161 -15.23 -0.72 -18.76
C LEU A 161 -16.58 -0.94 -18.08
N ILE A 162 -17.09 -2.17 -18.12
CA ILE A 162 -18.23 -2.61 -17.31
C ILE A 162 -17.69 -3.30 -16.07
N ASP A 163 -17.99 -2.76 -14.90
CA ASP A 163 -17.53 -3.38 -13.65
C ASP A 163 -18.54 -4.41 -13.14
N LEU A 164 -18.32 -5.68 -13.49
CA LEU A 164 -19.21 -6.77 -13.11
C LEU A 164 -19.32 -6.96 -11.60
N ARG A 165 -18.36 -6.47 -10.81
CA ARG A 165 -18.42 -6.52 -9.34
C ARG A 165 -19.57 -5.69 -8.78
N TYR A 166 -19.97 -4.63 -9.48
CA TYR A 166 -21.09 -3.76 -9.13
C TYR A 166 -22.34 -4.03 -9.97
N VAL A 167 -22.22 -4.83 -11.04
CA VAL A 167 -23.38 -5.32 -11.80
C VAL A 167 -24.00 -6.54 -11.11
N CYS A 168 -23.17 -7.44 -10.58
CA CYS A 168 -23.59 -8.65 -9.89
C CYS A 168 -23.28 -8.52 -8.38
N ASP A 169 -24.10 -7.73 -7.68
CA ASP A 169 -23.90 -7.30 -6.30
C ASP A 169 -24.72 -8.07 -5.26
N SER A 170 -25.60 -8.99 -5.69
CA SER A 170 -26.45 -9.79 -4.80
C SER A 170 -26.31 -11.29 -5.06
N GLU A 171 -26.54 -12.12 -4.03
CA GLU A 171 -26.49 -13.59 -4.15
C GLU A 171 -27.45 -14.13 -5.24
N SER A 172 -28.57 -13.44 -5.48
CA SER A 172 -29.55 -13.78 -6.52
C SER A 172 -28.98 -13.70 -7.95
N ASP A 173 -27.88 -12.97 -8.15
CA ASP A 173 -27.23 -12.83 -9.45
C ASP A 173 -26.44 -14.06 -9.87
N TYR A 174 -26.28 -15.06 -9.00
CA TYR A 174 -25.41 -16.22 -9.20
C TYR A 174 -26.23 -17.51 -9.31
N ALA A 175 -26.08 -18.25 -10.42
CA ALA A 175 -26.66 -19.59 -10.58
C ALA A 175 -25.87 -20.63 -9.76
N ASN A 176 -24.57 -20.40 -9.66
CA ASN A 176 -23.63 -21.07 -8.78
C ASN A 176 -22.52 -20.05 -8.43
N PRO A 177 -21.58 -20.36 -7.53
CA PRO A 177 -20.62 -19.38 -7.02
C PRO A 177 -19.81 -18.62 -8.07
N ILE A 178 -19.67 -19.15 -9.30
CA ILE A 178 -18.85 -18.54 -10.34
C ILE A 178 -19.60 -18.31 -11.66
N GLU A 179 -20.91 -18.57 -11.72
CA GLU A 179 -21.70 -18.44 -12.96
C GLU A 179 -22.94 -17.56 -12.74
N PRO A 180 -23.29 -16.68 -13.71
CA PRO A 180 -24.41 -15.77 -13.54
C PRO A 180 -25.76 -16.50 -13.67
N SER A 181 -26.73 -16.09 -12.85
CA SER A 181 -28.13 -16.52 -12.89
C SER A 181 -28.88 -15.83 -14.04
N GLU A 182 -30.18 -16.15 -14.18
CA GLU A 182 -31.06 -15.40 -15.07
C GLU A 182 -31.14 -13.91 -14.66
N GLU A 183 -31.14 -13.60 -13.36
CA GLU A 183 -31.17 -12.24 -12.83
C GLU A 183 -29.85 -11.51 -13.08
N GLY A 184 -28.72 -12.16 -12.79
CA GLY A 184 -27.39 -11.61 -13.08
C GLY A 184 -27.19 -11.37 -14.57
N GLY A 185 -27.57 -12.35 -15.40
CA GLY A 185 -27.55 -12.23 -16.86
C GLY A 185 -28.43 -11.08 -17.38
N ALA A 186 -29.57 -10.81 -16.73
CA ALA A 186 -30.42 -9.67 -17.05
C ALA A 186 -29.78 -8.32 -16.68
N LYS A 187 -29.12 -8.21 -15.51
CA LYS A 187 -28.37 -7.01 -15.09
C LYS A 187 -27.18 -6.72 -16.03
N ILE A 188 -26.46 -7.77 -16.44
CA ILE A 188 -25.38 -7.68 -17.43
C ILE A 188 -25.93 -7.16 -18.75
N ALA A 189 -26.97 -7.81 -19.29
CA ALA A 189 -27.61 -7.40 -20.53
C ALA A 189 -28.05 -5.91 -20.54
N GLY A 190 -28.68 -5.46 -19.45
CA GLY A 190 -29.10 -4.06 -19.30
C GLY A 190 -27.93 -3.09 -19.34
N THR A 191 -26.82 -3.44 -18.68
CA THR A 191 -25.59 -2.62 -18.67
C THR A 191 -24.94 -2.57 -20.05
N LEU A 192 -24.88 -3.69 -20.80
CA LEU A 192 -24.38 -3.71 -22.18
C LEU A 192 -25.16 -2.73 -23.08
N LEU A 193 -26.49 -2.74 -22.99
CA LEU A 193 -27.35 -1.82 -23.75
C LEU A 193 -27.14 -0.38 -23.35
N ARG A 194 -26.90 -0.12 -22.05
CA ARG A 194 -26.58 1.23 -21.55
C ARG A 194 -25.30 1.76 -22.18
N VAL A 195 -24.24 0.95 -22.24
CA VAL A 195 -22.98 1.32 -22.91
C VAL A 195 -23.22 1.67 -24.39
N VAL A 196 -23.97 0.86 -25.14
CA VAL A 196 -24.23 1.13 -26.58
C VAL A 196 -25.00 2.44 -26.80
N ASN A 197 -25.86 2.83 -25.85
CA ASN A 197 -26.71 4.02 -25.96
C ASN A 197 -26.04 5.29 -25.43
N GLU A 198 -25.24 5.19 -24.38
CA GLU A 198 -24.72 6.34 -23.64
C GLU A 198 -23.24 6.64 -23.91
N HIS A 199 -22.44 5.64 -24.31
CA HIS A 199 -21.00 5.85 -24.45
C HIS A 199 -20.63 6.53 -25.77
N ASP A 200 -19.76 7.54 -25.68
CA ASP A 200 -19.12 8.16 -26.83
C ASP A 200 -17.83 7.40 -27.21
N PHE A 201 -17.98 6.43 -28.11
CA PHE A 201 -16.86 5.63 -28.60
C PHE A 201 -15.86 6.38 -29.48
N ASP A 202 -16.21 7.57 -29.98
CA ASP A 202 -15.30 8.40 -30.78
C ASP A 202 -14.44 9.33 -29.89
N GLY A 203 -14.82 9.51 -28.62
CA GLY A 203 -14.18 10.42 -27.68
C GLY A 203 -12.85 9.94 -27.10
N GLY A 204 -12.48 8.67 -27.28
CA GLY A 204 -11.21 8.08 -26.81
C GLY A 204 -11.04 8.10 -25.28
N ARG A 205 -12.15 8.16 -24.52
CA ARG A 205 -12.14 8.18 -23.06
C ARG A 205 -12.76 6.89 -22.53
N THR A 206 -12.12 6.30 -21.53
CA THR A 206 -12.73 5.20 -20.77
C THR A 206 -13.76 5.76 -19.79
N SER A 207 -14.94 5.13 -19.77
CA SER A 207 -15.96 5.35 -18.75
C SER A 207 -16.27 4.03 -18.06
N VAL A 208 -16.51 4.09 -16.75
CA VAL A 208 -16.87 2.91 -15.96
C VAL A 208 -18.38 2.83 -15.81
N TYR A 209 -18.96 1.69 -16.18
CA TYR A 209 -20.39 1.43 -16.10
C TYR A 209 -20.69 0.45 -14.96
N LEU A 210 -21.44 0.94 -13.97
CA LEU A 210 -21.93 0.16 -12.83
C LEU A 210 -23.35 -0.39 -13.11
N GLY A 211 -23.79 -1.46 -12.46
CA GLY A 211 -25.13 -2.03 -12.66
C GLY A 211 -26.27 -1.03 -12.41
N PRO A 212 -27.52 -1.34 -12.83
CA PRO A 212 -28.68 -0.57 -12.39
C PRO A 212 -28.73 -0.65 -10.86
N SER A 213 -28.57 0.50 -10.19
CA SER A 213 -28.70 0.57 -8.74
C SER A 213 -30.04 -0.03 -8.34
N SER A 214 -30.03 -0.89 -7.31
CA SER A 214 -31.23 -1.31 -6.59
C SER A 214 -32.00 -0.15 -5.92
N SER A 215 -31.51 1.09 -6.11
CA SER A 215 -32.17 2.35 -5.80
C SER A 215 -32.64 3.07 -7.08
N PRO A 216 -33.90 3.53 -7.17
CA PRO A 216 -34.46 4.07 -8.40
C PRO A 216 -34.01 5.52 -8.62
N ALA A 217 -32.92 5.72 -9.35
CA ALA A 217 -32.65 6.98 -10.02
C ALA A 217 -31.69 6.75 -11.20
N GLY A 218 -32.27 6.55 -12.39
CA GLY A 218 -31.53 6.79 -13.61
C GLY A 218 -31.16 8.27 -13.70
N GLY A 219 -29.88 8.56 -13.85
CA GLY A 219 -29.37 9.91 -14.03
C GLY A 219 -27.87 9.86 -14.19
N VAL A 220 -27.39 10.32 -15.34
CA VAL A 220 -26.01 10.75 -15.53
C VAL A 220 -25.63 11.62 -14.32
N VAL A 221 -24.55 11.26 -13.62
CA VAL A 221 -24.04 12.04 -12.50
C VAL A 221 -23.37 13.30 -13.08
N GLU A 222 -24.18 14.31 -13.37
CA GLU A 222 -23.75 15.70 -13.29
C GLU A 222 -24.06 16.20 -11.88
N ASN A 223 -23.04 16.77 -11.24
CA ASN A 223 -23.09 17.37 -9.91
C ASN A 223 -24.32 18.26 -9.73
N GLU A 224 -25.15 17.96 -8.73
CA GLU A 224 -25.87 18.99 -7.97
C GLU A 224 -26.41 18.40 -6.66
N GLU A 225 -26.12 19.12 -5.57
CA GLU A 225 -26.55 18.89 -4.20
C GLU A 225 -28.06 18.61 -4.11
N LYS A 226 -28.45 17.61 -3.31
CA LYS A 226 -29.80 17.56 -2.74
C LYS A 226 -29.88 16.75 -1.45
N GLU A 227 -30.09 17.48 -0.36
CA GLU A 227 -30.66 17.02 0.91
C GLU A 227 -31.90 16.15 0.68
N LEU A 228 -31.98 15.01 1.37
CA LEU A 228 -33.23 14.28 1.57
C LEU A 228 -33.36 13.78 3.02
N VAL A 229 -34.07 14.62 3.77
CA VAL A 229 -34.87 14.42 4.98
C VAL A 229 -35.40 12.99 5.19
N SER A 230 -35.28 12.50 6.43
CA SER A 230 -35.88 11.26 6.95
C SER A 230 -37.39 11.37 7.18
N PRO A 231 -38.11 10.22 7.22
CA PRO A 231 -39.03 10.06 8.34
C PRO A 231 -39.11 8.65 8.94
N GLU A 232 -39.17 8.66 10.28
CA GLU A 232 -40.06 7.88 11.15
C GLU A 232 -39.81 6.38 11.35
N PHE A 233 -39.16 6.06 12.47
CA PHE A 233 -39.65 5.03 13.39
C PHE A 233 -39.42 5.48 14.84
N GLU A 234 -40.48 6.08 15.42
CA GLU A 234 -40.65 6.26 16.86
C GLU A 234 -41.09 4.96 17.54
N SER A 235 -40.83 4.92 18.85
CA SER A 235 -41.39 4.05 19.90
C SER A 235 -40.89 2.61 20.00
N ASP A 236 -39.87 2.41 20.84
CA ASP A 236 -40.05 1.84 22.18
C ASP A 236 -38.72 1.99 22.94
N TRP A 237 -38.72 1.80 24.26
CA TRP A 237 -37.58 1.93 25.20
C TRP A 237 -37.49 3.26 25.97
N GLN A 238 -38.59 3.64 26.64
CA GLN A 238 -38.50 4.25 27.97
C GLN A 238 -38.70 3.16 29.02
N ASP A 239 -37.62 2.69 29.64
CA ASP A 239 -37.52 2.23 31.03
C ASP A 239 -36.26 1.37 31.21
N THR A 240 -35.13 2.00 31.55
CA THR A 240 -34.14 1.52 32.56
C THR A 240 -32.95 2.49 32.63
N LEU A 241 -33.12 3.58 33.38
CA LEU A 241 -32.01 4.42 33.87
C LEU A 241 -31.93 4.26 35.39
N SER A 242 -31.14 3.29 35.85
CA SER A 242 -30.56 3.27 37.20
C SER A 242 -29.49 2.19 37.34
N ASP A 243 -28.34 2.41 36.74
CA ASP A 243 -27.06 2.09 37.37
C ASP A 243 -25.97 2.84 36.64
N ARG A 244 -25.06 3.48 37.36
CA ARG A 244 -23.92 4.17 36.77
C ARG A 244 -23.13 3.16 35.95
N ARG A 245 -23.07 3.35 34.64
CA ARG A 245 -22.23 2.58 33.73
C ARG A 245 -21.30 3.59 33.07
N ASP A 246 -20.02 3.49 33.38
CA ASP A 246 -18.99 4.23 32.67
C ASP A 246 -18.94 3.63 31.25
N HIS A 247 -19.58 4.32 30.30
CA HIS A 247 -19.53 3.94 28.91
C HIS A 247 -18.27 4.53 28.29
N HIS A 248 -17.35 3.66 27.89
CA HIS A 248 -16.09 4.03 27.27
C HIS A 248 -16.25 4.01 25.74
N LEU A 249 -15.90 5.13 25.10
CA LEU A 249 -15.99 5.33 23.65
C LEU A 249 -14.59 5.71 23.14
N ILE A 250 -14.07 5.00 22.14
CA ILE A 250 -12.81 5.37 21.48
C ILE A 250 -13.15 6.30 20.32
N TYR A 251 -12.59 7.51 20.35
CA TYR A 251 -12.76 8.55 19.36
C TYR A 251 -11.44 8.80 18.63
N TRP A 252 -11.49 8.85 17.31
CA TRP A 252 -10.32 9.05 16.46
C TRP A 252 -10.36 10.42 15.78
N GLN A 253 -9.22 11.10 15.79
CA GLN A 253 -9.01 12.33 15.02
C GLN A 253 -8.17 11.99 13.79
N GLU A 254 -8.75 12.14 12.60
CA GLU A 254 -8.05 11.91 11.33
C GLU A 254 -6.79 12.76 11.23
N ARG A 255 -5.73 12.20 10.65
CA ARG A 255 -4.54 12.99 10.34
C ARG A 255 -4.80 14.08 9.27
N SER A 256 -5.80 13.87 8.40
CA SER A 256 -6.32 14.91 7.51
C SER A 256 -6.91 16.10 8.29
N VAL A 257 -7.32 15.87 9.54
CA VAL A 257 -7.76 16.90 10.48
C VAL A 257 -6.58 17.53 11.22
N ALA A 258 -5.38 16.94 11.28
CA ALA A 258 -4.19 17.66 11.74
C ALA A 258 -3.66 18.63 10.65
N ASP A 259 -3.80 18.27 9.37
CA ASP A 259 -3.40 19.11 8.24
C ASP A 259 -4.48 20.14 7.83
N HIS A 260 -5.72 19.98 8.30
CA HIS A 260 -6.82 20.94 8.08
C HIS A 260 -7.40 21.58 9.35
N ALA A 261 -7.08 21.09 10.55
CA ALA A 261 -7.25 21.85 11.77
C ALA A 261 -6.17 22.92 11.79
N SER A 262 -6.59 24.14 11.46
CA SER A 262 -5.93 25.30 12.01
C SER A 262 -5.68 25.08 13.51
N SER A 263 -4.45 25.36 13.90
CA SER A 263 -3.79 25.38 15.22
C SER A 263 -4.54 25.89 16.46
N ASP A 264 -5.86 26.13 16.42
CA ASP A 264 -6.61 26.87 17.43
C ASP A 264 -7.88 26.15 17.98
N LEU A 265 -8.17 24.89 17.59
CA LEU A 265 -9.24 24.13 18.24
C LEU A 265 -8.75 23.63 19.62
N PRO A 266 -9.48 23.90 20.72
CA PRO A 266 -9.13 23.35 22.03
C PRO A 266 -9.11 21.82 21.96
N LEU A 267 -7.98 21.20 22.34
CA LEU A 267 -7.76 19.75 22.29
C LEU A 267 -8.77 18.94 23.13
N ASP A 268 -9.46 19.60 24.05
CA ASP A 268 -10.50 19.04 24.91
C ASP A 268 -11.90 19.06 24.28
N VAL A 269 -12.06 19.56 23.05
CA VAL A 269 -13.34 19.56 22.32
C VAL A 269 -13.29 18.53 21.19
N VAL A 270 -14.36 17.73 21.07
CA VAL A 270 -14.48 16.64 20.09
C VAL A 270 -15.50 17.02 19.01
N ALA A 271 -15.15 16.94 17.73
CA ALA A 271 -16.00 17.39 16.62
C ALA A 271 -16.20 16.27 15.58
N SER A 272 -17.44 15.78 15.40
CA SER A 272 -17.71 14.67 14.46
C SER A 272 -19.15 14.62 13.96
N ASN A 273 -19.28 14.16 12.71
CA ASN A 273 -20.56 13.85 12.06
C ASN A 273 -21.21 12.56 12.60
N GLY A 274 -20.55 11.87 13.54
CA GLY A 274 -20.94 10.56 14.06
C GLY A 274 -21.28 10.53 15.56
N LEU A 275 -21.27 11.65 16.29
CA LEU A 275 -21.58 11.70 17.73
C LEU A 275 -23.05 11.34 18.08
N PHE A 276 -23.82 10.85 17.11
CA PHE A 276 -25.22 10.49 17.24
C PHE A 276 -25.44 9.44 18.35
N GLY A 277 -25.94 9.90 19.49
CA GLY A 277 -26.29 9.10 20.67
C GLY A 277 -25.13 8.77 21.60
N VAL A 278 -24.13 9.64 21.65
CA VAL A 278 -23.31 9.89 22.84
C VAL A 278 -24.15 10.68 23.84
N GLU A 279 -24.06 10.35 25.12
CA GLU A 279 -24.83 11.01 26.19
C GLU A 279 -23.90 11.73 27.17
N ARG A 280 -24.45 12.71 27.89
CA ARG A 280 -23.71 13.37 28.97
C ARG A 280 -23.27 12.33 30.02
N GLY A 281 -21.99 12.35 30.37
CA GLY A 281 -21.37 11.41 31.30
C GLY A 281 -20.59 10.27 30.62
N ASP A 282 -20.71 10.12 29.30
CA ASP A 282 -19.89 9.16 28.55
C ASP A 282 -18.42 9.57 28.58
N THR A 283 -17.51 8.60 28.69
CA THR A 283 -16.06 8.85 28.64
C THR A 283 -15.56 8.63 27.22
N ILE A 284 -14.95 9.66 26.63
CA ILE A 284 -14.32 9.61 25.33
C ILE A 284 -12.80 9.51 25.50
N TRP A 285 -12.19 8.49 24.90
CA TRP A 285 -10.75 8.34 24.75
C TRP A 285 -10.32 8.85 23.38
N ILE A 286 -9.34 9.74 23.33
CA ILE A 286 -8.85 10.40 22.13
C ILE A 286 -7.64 9.63 21.60
N VAL A 287 -7.76 9.09 20.39
CA VAL A 287 -6.69 8.39 19.68
C VAL A 287 -6.31 9.16 18.42
N THR A 288 -5.01 9.32 18.18
CA THR A 288 -4.43 10.00 16.99
C THR A 288 -3.51 9.04 16.23
N LEU A 289 -3.06 9.42 15.03
CA LEU A 289 -2.21 8.60 14.15
C LEU A 289 -0.85 9.30 13.91
N THR A 290 0.27 8.59 14.09
CA THR A 290 1.64 9.09 13.85
C THR A 290 2.03 9.07 12.37
N GLN A 291 3.20 9.65 12.03
CA GLN A 291 3.76 9.71 10.65
C GLN A 291 3.93 8.32 10.09
N ASP A 292 4.20 7.38 10.98
CA ASP A 292 4.49 5.98 10.71
C ASP A 292 3.23 5.09 10.74
N ARG A 293 2.04 5.69 10.83
CA ARG A 293 0.73 5.03 10.92
C ARG A 293 0.47 4.26 12.21
N ASP A 294 1.14 4.61 13.30
CA ASP A 294 0.84 4.07 14.63
C ASP A 294 -0.30 4.84 15.29
N PHE A 295 -1.24 4.09 15.88
CA PHE A 295 -2.27 4.69 16.71
C PHE A 295 -1.68 5.05 18.08
N ILE A 296 -1.85 6.29 18.49
CA ILE A 296 -1.42 6.80 19.79
C ILE A 296 -2.61 7.26 20.60
N LEU A 297 -2.68 6.85 21.86
CA LEU A 297 -3.62 7.43 22.81
C LEU A 297 -3.12 8.80 23.28
N ALA A 298 -3.90 9.85 22.98
CA ALA A 298 -3.52 11.24 23.22
C ALA A 298 -4.20 11.85 24.47
N GLY A 299 -5.36 11.35 24.87
CA GLY A 299 -6.09 11.88 26.02
C GLY A 299 -7.42 11.21 26.29
N ARG A 300 -8.13 11.71 27.30
CA ARG A 300 -9.52 11.33 27.59
C ARG A 300 -10.30 12.50 28.18
N LEU A 301 -11.63 12.44 28.04
CA LEU A 301 -12.54 13.39 28.66
C LEU A 301 -13.88 12.72 29.00
N ILE A 302 -14.67 13.37 29.85
CA ILE A 302 -16.08 13.01 30.08
C ILE A 302 -16.96 14.02 29.36
N VAL A 303 -17.94 13.56 28.60
CA VAL A 303 -18.84 14.43 27.83
C VAL A 303 -19.75 15.19 28.77
N GLY A 304 -19.63 16.51 28.79
CA GLY A 304 -20.49 17.41 29.55
C GLY A 304 -21.74 17.82 28.78
N GLU A 305 -21.58 18.14 27.51
CA GLU A 305 -22.67 18.52 26.61
C GLU A 305 -22.33 18.24 25.14
N ILE A 306 -23.36 18.08 24.32
CA ILE A 306 -23.23 17.94 22.86
C ILE A 306 -24.09 19.03 22.23
N VAL A 307 -23.51 19.78 21.30
CA VAL A 307 -24.17 20.89 20.61
C VAL A 307 -23.98 20.78 19.10
N GLU A 308 -24.87 21.39 18.33
CA GLU A 308 -24.75 21.46 16.86
C GLU A 308 -23.73 22.52 16.43
N TYR A 309 -23.27 22.45 15.17
CA TYR A 309 -22.27 23.36 14.60
C TYR A 309 -22.52 24.84 14.89
N ASP A 310 -23.74 25.31 14.64
CA ASP A 310 -24.13 26.72 14.77
C ASP A 310 -24.01 27.23 16.20
N GLU A 311 -24.24 26.36 17.18
CA GLU A 311 -24.10 26.68 18.61
C GLU A 311 -22.62 26.61 19.04
N ALA A 312 -21.86 25.66 18.49
CA ALA A 312 -20.42 25.58 18.73
C ALA A 312 -19.71 26.86 18.25
N ILE A 313 -20.04 27.39 17.06
CA ILE A 313 -19.49 28.65 16.53
C ILE A 313 -19.78 29.83 17.45
N GLN A 314 -20.96 29.87 18.07
CA GLN A 314 -21.32 30.95 18.99
C GLN A 314 -20.52 30.89 20.30
N ARG A 315 -20.17 29.68 20.75
CA ARG A 315 -19.45 29.44 22.00
C ARG A 315 -17.94 29.58 21.85
N LEU A 316 -17.41 29.27 20.67
CA LEU A 316 -15.99 29.39 20.32
C LEU A 316 -15.81 30.31 19.10
N PRO A 317 -16.17 31.61 19.20
CA PRO A 317 -16.21 32.52 18.05
C PRO A 317 -14.83 32.82 17.45
N ASP A 318 -13.77 32.61 18.23
CA ASP A 318 -12.38 32.82 17.81
C ASP A 318 -11.71 31.51 17.33
N ALA A 319 -12.38 30.36 17.51
CA ALA A 319 -11.89 29.08 17.02
C ALA A 319 -12.35 28.87 15.57
N LYS A 320 -11.44 28.40 14.73
CA LYS A 320 -11.74 28.01 13.35
C LYS A 320 -12.38 26.61 13.35
N LEU A 321 -13.68 26.56 13.64
CA LEU A 321 -14.46 25.32 13.72
C LEU A 321 -14.77 24.75 12.33
N TRP A 322 -14.53 23.45 12.14
CA TRP A 322 -14.91 22.73 10.93
C TRP A 322 -16.41 22.40 10.91
N GLN A 323 -17.01 22.25 9.72
CA GLN A 323 -18.43 21.98 9.56
C GLN A 323 -18.76 20.52 9.91
N ALA A 324 -18.75 20.20 11.22
CA ALA A 324 -19.22 18.93 11.78
C ALA A 324 -20.68 19.04 12.21
N GLU A 325 -21.45 17.95 12.14
CA GLU A 325 -22.84 17.95 12.63
C GLU A 325 -22.91 18.25 14.14
N TYR A 326 -21.98 17.70 14.92
CA TYR A 326 -22.01 17.80 16.39
C TYR A 326 -20.62 18.04 17.01
N TYR A 327 -20.64 18.79 18.11
CA TYR A 327 -19.50 19.10 18.96
C TYR A 327 -19.76 18.64 20.38
N GLY A 328 -18.90 17.76 20.90
CA GLY A 328 -18.89 17.32 22.29
C GLY A 328 -17.96 18.21 23.11
N PHE A 329 -18.52 18.90 24.11
CA PHE A 329 -17.78 19.66 25.10
C PHE A 329 -17.61 18.84 26.38
N PRO A 330 -16.45 18.92 27.03
CA PRO A 330 -16.16 18.14 28.21
C PRO A 330 -16.90 18.67 29.43
N GLU A 331 -17.15 17.81 30.41
CA GLU A 331 -17.56 18.25 31.74
C GLU A 331 -16.35 18.93 32.41
N PRO A 332 -16.47 20.18 32.90
CA PRO A 332 -15.30 20.95 33.30
C PRO A 332 -14.39 20.25 34.32
N GLY A 333 -13.11 20.10 33.99
CA GLY A 333 -12.11 19.49 34.86
C GLY A 333 -12.01 17.97 34.75
N THR A 334 -12.62 17.38 33.71
CA THR A 334 -12.54 15.94 33.39
C THR A 334 -11.57 15.63 32.25
N GLU A 335 -10.98 16.66 31.66
CA GLU A 335 -10.04 16.59 30.54
C GLU A 335 -8.66 16.14 31.05
N GLU A 336 -8.16 15.02 30.54
CA GLU A 336 -6.84 14.49 30.91
C GLU A 336 -5.98 14.28 29.66
N PHE A 337 -4.88 15.02 29.60
CA PHE A 337 -3.84 14.87 28.59
C PHE A 337 -2.86 13.78 29.01
N MET A 338 -2.74 12.75 28.18
CA MET A 338 -1.81 11.64 28.41
C MET A 338 -0.53 11.86 27.62
N ARG A 339 0.60 11.31 28.11
CA ARG A 339 1.78 11.20 27.26
C ARG A 339 1.42 10.32 26.06
N PRO A 340 1.85 10.65 24.84
CA PRO A 340 1.69 9.79 23.67
C PRO A 340 2.20 8.38 24.00
N VAL A 341 1.29 7.40 24.02
CA VAL A 341 1.67 5.98 24.15
C VAL A 341 1.09 5.24 22.94
N PRO A 342 1.89 4.42 22.24
CA PRO A 342 1.37 3.54 21.20
C PRO A 342 0.23 2.70 21.76
N LEU A 343 -0.89 2.66 21.04
CA LEU A 343 -2.08 1.96 21.48
C LEU A 343 -1.79 0.47 21.69
N THR A 344 -0.89 -0.10 20.87
CA THR A 344 -0.34 -1.46 21.00
C THR A 344 0.26 -1.74 22.38
N ASP A 345 0.90 -0.75 22.99
CA ASP A 345 1.69 -0.94 24.21
C ASP A 345 0.82 -0.91 25.47
N ILE A 346 -0.33 -0.23 25.41
CA ILE A 346 -1.22 -0.02 26.57
C ILE A 346 -2.60 -0.66 26.43
N VAL A 347 -2.94 -1.23 25.27
CA VAL A 347 -4.24 -1.89 25.07
C VAL A 347 -4.47 -3.02 26.08
N HIS A 348 -3.38 -3.66 26.52
CA HIS A 348 -3.37 -4.73 27.53
C HIS A 348 -3.57 -4.23 28.97
N ASP A 349 -3.27 -2.96 29.25
CA ASP A 349 -3.36 -2.33 30.57
C ASP A 349 -4.71 -1.63 30.83
N LEU A 350 -5.52 -1.42 29.79
CA LEU A 350 -6.87 -0.89 29.89
C LEU A 350 -7.80 -1.92 30.58
N ARG A 351 -8.14 -1.69 31.86
CA ARG A 351 -9.09 -2.53 32.60
C ARG A 351 -10.49 -1.95 32.57
N PHE A 352 -11.40 -2.70 31.95
CA PHE A 352 -12.84 -2.44 31.94
C PHE A 352 -13.51 -3.45 32.88
N GLU A 353 -13.93 -3.01 34.06
CA GLU A 353 -14.52 -3.87 35.09
C GLU A 353 -16.01 -3.57 35.26
N GLY A 354 -16.84 -4.22 34.44
CA GLY A 354 -18.29 -4.19 34.57
C GLY A 354 -19.01 -5.26 33.75
N GLU A 355 -19.98 -5.97 34.34
CA GLU A 355 -20.86 -6.94 33.63
C GLU A 355 -21.82 -6.25 32.62
N ASN A 356 -21.63 -4.96 32.33
CA ASN A 356 -22.38 -4.22 31.31
C ASN A 356 -21.49 -3.32 30.43
N ASP A 357 -20.19 -3.59 30.37
CA ASP A 357 -19.27 -2.87 29.50
C ASP A 357 -19.31 -3.43 28.06
N ARG A 358 -19.23 -2.53 27.07
CA ARG A 358 -19.37 -2.85 25.63
C ARG A 358 -18.08 -3.29 24.95
N LEU A 359 -16.99 -3.44 25.69
CA LEU A 359 -15.74 -4.03 25.23
C LEU A 359 -15.29 -5.01 26.31
N THR A 360 -15.36 -6.31 26.00
CA THR A 360 -14.76 -7.34 26.86
C THR A 360 -13.40 -7.73 26.29
N VAL A 361 -12.36 -7.49 27.10
CA VAL A 361 -11.02 -8.00 26.86
C VAL A 361 -11.00 -9.47 27.28
N ARG A 362 -10.65 -10.36 26.37
CA ARG A 362 -10.40 -11.77 26.67
C ARG A 362 -8.92 -12.03 26.42
N ASP A 363 -8.22 -12.53 27.43
CA ASP A 363 -6.79 -12.87 27.35
C ASP A 363 -5.89 -11.68 26.95
N GLY A 364 -6.22 -10.48 27.46
CA GLY A 364 -5.45 -9.25 27.21
C GLY A 364 -5.76 -8.57 25.87
N GLN A 365 -6.58 -9.15 25.00
CA GLN A 365 -6.87 -8.60 23.67
C GLN A 365 -8.29 -8.02 23.57
N ILE A 366 -8.43 -6.88 22.88
CA ILE A 366 -9.73 -6.32 22.48
C ILE A 366 -10.26 -7.14 21.30
N ASN A 367 -11.49 -7.66 21.42
CA ASN A 367 -12.13 -8.42 20.37
C ASN A 367 -12.50 -7.49 19.17
N PRO A 368 -12.00 -7.73 17.94
CA PRO A 368 -12.28 -6.88 16.77
C PRO A 368 -13.76 -6.81 16.38
N GLN A 369 -14.58 -7.82 16.70
CA GLN A 369 -16.03 -7.77 16.49
C GLN A 369 -16.73 -6.75 17.41
N GLN A 370 -16.06 -6.28 18.46
CA GLN A 370 -16.59 -5.27 19.37
C GLN A 370 -16.32 -3.84 18.88
N LEU A 371 -15.25 -3.62 18.11
CA LEU A 371 -14.99 -2.37 17.37
C LEU A 371 -16.03 -2.13 16.27
N ARG A 372 -16.61 -3.21 15.71
CA ARG A 372 -17.75 -3.15 14.76
C ARG A 372 -19.06 -2.68 15.40
N ASN A 373 -19.13 -2.59 16.73
CA ASN A 373 -20.39 -2.50 17.47
C ASN A 373 -20.50 -1.24 18.36
N ARG A 374 -20.06 -0.06 17.90
CA ARG A 374 -20.79 1.24 17.98
C ARG A 374 -19.97 2.49 17.58
N ARG A 375 -20.59 3.29 16.71
CA ARG A 375 -20.77 4.77 16.69
C ARG A 375 -19.61 5.77 16.62
N THR A 376 -18.32 5.41 16.61
CA THR A 376 -17.25 6.47 16.52
C THR A 376 -16.11 6.22 15.54
N LEU A 377 -16.15 5.15 14.75
CA LEU A 377 -15.15 4.90 13.72
C LEU A 377 -15.81 4.94 12.35
N THR A 378 -15.19 5.64 11.39
CA THR A 378 -15.61 5.59 9.99
C THR A 378 -15.38 4.17 9.44
N PRO A 379 -16.17 3.71 8.45
CA PRO A 379 -15.99 2.41 7.83
C PRO A 379 -14.56 2.16 7.31
N GLU A 380 -13.91 3.21 6.80
CA GLU A 380 -12.56 3.20 6.28
C GLU A 380 -11.52 2.96 7.38
N THR A 381 -11.73 3.51 8.58
CA THR A 381 -10.83 3.36 9.73
C THR A 381 -11.05 2.04 10.46
N ALA A 382 -12.31 1.58 10.55
CA ALA A 382 -12.60 0.23 10.99
C ALA A 382 -11.93 -0.80 10.06
N LYS A 383 -11.92 -0.52 8.75
CA LYS A 383 -11.24 -1.33 7.75
C LYS A 383 -9.71 -1.24 7.85
N LEU A 384 -9.13 -0.07 8.08
CA LEU A 384 -7.68 0.08 8.29
C LEU A 384 -7.19 -0.63 9.56
N LEU A 385 -7.95 -0.56 10.66
CA LEU A 385 -7.67 -1.32 11.89
C LEU A 385 -7.82 -2.83 11.67
N GLU A 386 -8.78 -3.26 10.85
CA GLU A 386 -8.91 -4.66 10.42
C GLU A 386 -7.78 -5.09 9.49
N GLU A 387 -7.32 -4.23 8.58
CA GLU A 387 -6.20 -4.51 7.68
C GLU A 387 -4.89 -4.58 8.46
N ILE A 388 -4.67 -3.72 9.46
CA ILE A 388 -3.51 -3.79 10.37
C ILE A 388 -3.59 -5.04 11.26
N TRP A 389 -4.79 -5.42 11.73
CA TRP A 389 -5.02 -6.63 12.52
C TRP A 389 -4.93 -7.93 11.71
N GLU A 390 -5.38 -7.93 10.45
CA GLU A 390 -5.29 -9.08 9.54
C GLU A 390 -3.90 -9.19 8.89
N ALA A 391 -3.15 -8.08 8.80
CA ALA A 391 -1.75 -8.05 8.36
C ALA A 391 -0.74 -8.27 9.49
N SER A 392 -1.09 -8.01 10.75
CA SER A 392 -0.33 -8.54 11.88
C SER A 392 -0.44 -10.07 11.83
N GLU A 393 0.69 -10.75 11.79
CA GLU A 393 0.72 -12.21 11.83
C GLU A 393 -0.20 -12.71 12.96
N PRO A 394 -0.84 -13.89 12.82
CA PRO A 394 -1.35 -14.52 14.04
C PRO A 394 -0.17 -14.54 14.99
N ILE A 395 -0.30 -13.87 16.13
CA ILE A 395 0.63 -14.04 17.24
C ILE A 395 0.41 -15.49 17.68
N VAL A 396 1.02 -16.42 16.95
CA VAL A 396 1.31 -17.75 17.47
C VAL A 396 2.18 -17.42 18.67
N ASP A 397 1.74 -17.88 19.83
CA ASP A 397 2.47 -17.61 21.05
C ASP A 397 3.95 -17.95 20.78
N PRO A 398 4.87 -16.98 20.90
CA PRO A 398 6.31 -17.22 20.93
C PRO A 398 6.71 -18.52 21.63
N GLU A 399 6.02 -18.84 22.73
CA GLU A 399 6.27 -20.05 23.52
C GLU A 399 5.74 -21.33 22.82
N GLU A 400 4.65 -21.26 22.06
CA GLU A 400 4.10 -22.39 21.29
C GLU A 400 4.98 -22.74 20.07
N LEU A 401 5.49 -21.73 19.35
CA LEU A 401 6.45 -21.94 18.26
C LEU A 401 7.76 -22.55 18.78
N LEU A 402 8.24 -22.07 19.93
CA LEU A 402 9.40 -22.61 20.60
C LEU A 402 9.18 -24.06 21.03
N GLU A 403 8.05 -24.38 21.67
CA GLU A 403 7.74 -25.74 22.12
C GLU A 403 7.69 -26.72 20.94
N ALA A 404 7.08 -26.32 19.82
CA ALA A 404 7.01 -27.13 18.61
C ALA A 404 8.40 -27.40 17.99
N ALA A 405 9.28 -26.39 17.97
CA ALA A 405 10.65 -26.56 17.48
C ALA A 405 11.51 -27.42 18.43
N GLU A 406 11.33 -27.29 19.74
CA GLU A 406 11.97 -28.16 20.74
C GLU A 406 11.47 -29.62 20.64
N ASP A 407 10.17 -29.82 20.36
CA ASP A 407 9.58 -31.13 20.07
C ASP A 407 10.22 -31.77 18.84
N GLU A 408 10.45 -30.99 17.76
CA GLU A 408 11.10 -31.45 16.54
C GLU A 408 12.53 -31.93 16.81
N VAL A 409 13.33 -31.15 17.54
CA VAL A 409 14.69 -31.55 17.96
C VAL A 409 14.67 -32.79 18.85
N ARG A 410 13.69 -32.91 19.75
CA ARG A 410 13.56 -34.11 20.60
C ARG A 410 13.20 -35.37 19.79
N ALA A 411 12.40 -35.22 18.74
CA ALA A 411 12.03 -36.31 17.84
C ALA A 411 13.17 -36.68 16.88
N HIS A 412 13.96 -35.69 16.44
CA HIS A 412 14.98 -35.81 15.41
C HIS A 412 16.33 -35.16 15.81
N PRO A 413 16.99 -35.61 16.90
CA PRO A 413 18.15 -34.93 17.48
C PRO A 413 19.44 -35.03 16.64
N ASP A 414 19.48 -35.90 15.64
CA ASP A 414 20.62 -36.07 14.74
C ASP A 414 20.37 -35.43 13.36
N GLU A 415 19.26 -34.71 13.17
CA GLU A 415 18.92 -34.04 11.92
C GLU A 415 19.28 -32.55 11.99
N ALA A 416 20.15 -32.09 11.08
CA ALA A 416 20.58 -30.69 11.02
C ALA A 416 19.41 -29.71 10.82
N GLY A 417 18.37 -30.12 10.09
CA GLY A 417 17.18 -29.30 9.83
C GLY A 417 16.37 -28.96 11.08
N ALA A 418 16.22 -29.91 12.01
CA ALA A 418 15.49 -29.69 13.26
C ALA A 418 16.19 -28.64 14.14
N HIS A 419 17.52 -28.76 14.28
CA HIS A 419 18.33 -27.77 14.99
C HIS A 419 18.33 -26.40 14.30
N TYR A 420 18.36 -26.36 12.97
CA TYR A 420 18.22 -25.11 12.22
C TYR A 420 16.87 -24.42 12.48
N ASN A 421 15.76 -25.15 12.41
CA ASN A 421 14.42 -24.60 12.66
C ASN A 421 14.29 -24.01 14.07
N LEU A 422 14.80 -24.72 15.09
CA LEU A 422 14.85 -24.21 16.45
C LEU A 422 15.71 -22.93 16.54
N GLY A 423 16.84 -22.90 15.83
CA GLY A 423 17.68 -21.71 15.73
C GLY A 423 16.94 -20.50 15.16
N VAL A 424 16.12 -20.68 14.12
CA VAL A 424 15.30 -19.62 13.52
C VAL A 424 14.29 -19.08 14.53
N VAL A 425 13.50 -19.97 15.16
CA VAL A 425 12.51 -19.55 16.16
C VAL A 425 13.17 -18.81 17.32
N LEU A 426 14.31 -19.28 17.81
CA LEU A 426 15.04 -18.59 18.88
C LEU A 426 15.57 -17.21 18.45
N SER A 427 15.94 -17.05 17.18
CA SER A 427 16.36 -15.75 16.63
C SER A 427 15.20 -14.76 16.64
N ASP A 428 14.02 -15.18 16.16
CA ASP A 428 12.82 -14.34 16.11
C ASP A 428 12.33 -13.91 17.51
N LEU A 429 12.76 -14.64 18.55
CA LEU A 429 12.50 -14.32 19.96
C LEU A 429 13.60 -13.50 20.64
N ASP A 430 14.54 -12.94 19.87
CA ASP A 430 15.71 -12.21 20.37
C ASP A 430 16.61 -13.04 21.32
N ARG A 431 16.50 -14.39 21.27
CA ARG A 431 17.34 -15.32 22.03
C ARG A 431 18.57 -15.69 21.22
N THR A 432 19.29 -14.68 20.77
CA THR A 432 20.41 -14.79 19.81
C THR A 432 21.46 -15.81 20.25
N ASP A 433 21.88 -15.81 21.52
CA ASP A 433 22.89 -16.76 22.03
C ASP A 433 22.46 -18.23 21.91
N GLU A 434 21.16 -18.51 22.02
CA GLU A 434 20.60 -19.85 21.86
C GLU A 434 20.48 -20.22 20.40
N ALA A 435 19.99 -19.30 19.56
CA ALA A 435 19.93 -19.47 18.11
C ALA A 435 21.30 -19.84 17.51
N LEU A 436 22.35 -19.09 17.87
CA LEU A 436 23.73 -19.35 17.44
C LEU A 436 24.20 -20.77 17.81
N ARG A 437 23.84 -21.26 19.00
CA ARG A 437 24.21 -22.62 19.43
C ARG A 437 23.54 -23.67 18.57
N GLU A 438 22.25 -23.52 18.30
CA GLU A 438 21.49 -24.48 17.49
C GLU A 438 21.96 -24.51 16.03
N TYR A 439 22.27 -23.35 15.45
CA TYR A 439 22.92 -23.30 14.13
C TYR A 439 24.30 -23.99 14.14
N GLN A 440 25.09 -23.81 15.20
CA GLN A 440 26.38 -24.50 15.34
C GLN A 440 26.22 -26.02 15.44
N VAL A 441 25.18 -26.49 16.14
CA VAL A 441 24.83 -27.92 16.23
C VAL A 441 24.42 -28.44 14.85
N ALA A 442 23.55 -27.73 14.12
CA ALA A 442 23.16 -28.09 12.76
C ALA A 442 24.38 -28.25 11.85
N ILE A 443 25.34 -27.31 11.89
CA ILE A 443 26.58 -27.38 11.12
C ILE A 443 27.50 -28.53 11.59
N SER A 444 27.46 -28.90 12.88
CA SER A 444 28.25 -30.03 13.38
C SER A 444 27.71 -31.38 12.92
N LEU A 445 26.38 -31.48 12.76
CA LEU A 445 25.69 -32.67 12.26
C LEU A 445 25.84 -32.82 10.74
N ASP A 446 25.70 -31.71 10.01
CA ASP A 446 26.00 -31.63 8.59
C ASP A 446 26.85 -30.39 8.28
N PRO A 447 28.18 -30.57 8.08
CA PRO A 447 29.12 -29.48 7.78
C PRO A 447 28.82 -28.69 6.50
N ASN A 448 27.96 -29.21 5.62
CA ASN A 448 27.56 -28.60 4.37
C ASN A 448 26.08 -28.16 4.39
N TYR A 449 25.43 -28.10 5.55
CA TYR A 449 24.04 -27.66 5.66
C TYR A 449 23.90 -26.17 5.37
N PHE A 450 23.60 -25.84 4.12
CA PHE A 450 23.60 -24.48 3.59
C PHE A 450 22.77 -23.48 4.42
N PRO A 451 21.51 -23.76 4.82
CA PRO A 451 20.70 -22.78 5.55
C PRO A 451 21.33 -22.33 6.88
N ALA A 452 21.92 -23.27 7.64
CA ALA A 452 22.59 -22.92 8.90
C ALA A 452 23.91 -22.18 8.69
N LEU A 453 24.68 -22.53 7.63
CA LEU A 453 25.90 -21.80 7.28
C LEU A 453 25.59 -20.33 6.95
N TYR A 454 24.56 -20.10 6.13
CA TYR A 454 24.16 -18.76 5.70
C TYR A 454 23.57 -17.92 6.84
N ASN A 455 22.60 -18.47 7.61
CA ASN A 455 21.97 -17.71 8.69
C ASN A 455 22.93 -17.43 9.85
N LEU A 456 23.80 -18.38 10.20
CA LEU A 456 24.84 -18.13 11.21
C LEU A 456 25.82 -17.04 10.76
N ALA A 457 26.16 -17.01 9.46
CA ALA A 457 27.00 -15.96 8.91
C ALA A 457 26.32 -14.58 9.01
N ASN A 458 25.03 -14.48 8.69
CA ASN A 458 24.26 -13.24 8.83
C ASN A 458 24.24 -12.73 10.28
N HIS A 459 23.97 -13.60 11.26
CA HIS A 459 24.03 -13.21 12.66
C HIS A 459 25.44 -12.76 13.08
N PHE A 460 26.50 -13.35 12.53
CA PHE A 460 27.85 -12.88 12.78
C PHE A 460 28.15 -11.52 12.14
N VAL A 461 27.48 -11.14 11.06
CA VAL A 461 27.53 -9.75 10.55
C VAL A 461 26.88 -8.81 11.56
N GLU A 462 25.66 -9.11 12.01
CA GLU A 462 24.92 -8.29 13.00
C GLU A 462 25.67 -8.13 14.33
N LEU A 463 26.42 -9.16 14.73
CA LEU A 463 27.25 -9.15 15.94
C LEU A 463 28.65 -8.56 15.73
N GLU A 464 28.93 -7.98 14.56
CA GLU A 464 30.24 -7.44 14.15
C GLU A 464 31.39 -8.47 14.22
N ARG A 465 31.08 -9.77 14.17
CA ARG A 465 32.03 -10.90 14.12
C ARG A 465 32.39 -11.24 12.68
N LEU A 466 32.90 -10.24 11.97
CA LEU A 466 33.01 -10.23 10.51
C LEU A 466 33.92 -11.32 9.94
N GLU A 467 35.04 -11.64 10.59
CA GLU A 467 35.92 -12.73 10.16
C GLU A 467 35.23 -14.09 10.15
N GLU A 468 34.36 -14.34 11.14
CA GLU A 468 33.63 -15.60 11.26
C GLU A 468 32.48 -15.66 10.24
N ALA A 469 31.79 -14.53 10.02
CA ALA A 469 30.82 -14.40 8.95
C ALA A 469 31.43 -14.72 7.58
N ILE A 470 32.60 -14.13 7.29
CA ILE A 470 33.32 -14.35 6.02
C ILE A 470 33.72 -15.81 5.83
N GLU A 471 34.19 -16.49 6.87
CA GLU A 471 34.51 -17.92 6.78
C GLU A 471 33.26 -18.75 6.44
N LEU A 472 32.13 -18.45 7.10
CA LEU A 472 30.88 -19.17 6.88
C LEU A 472 30.24 -18.87 5.53
N PHE A 473 30.25 -17.62 5.05
CA PHE A 473 29.79 -17.31 3.69
C PHE A 473 30.65 -17.97 2.63
N ASN A 474 31.98 -17.98 2.77
CA ASN A 474 32.85 -18.71 1.86
C ASN A 474 32.53 -20.22 1.84
N ARG A 475 32.20 -20.81 3.00
CA ARG A 475 31.74 -22.21 3.06
C ARG A 475 30.37 -22.39 2.42
N ALA A 476 29.42 -21.48 2.65
CA ALA A 476 28.11 -21.52 2.02
C ALA A 476 28.22 -21.47 0.49
N ILE A 477 29.06 -20.59 -0.05
CA ILE A 477 29.35 -20.47 -1.50
C ILE A 477 30.02 -21.74 -2.05
N LEU A 478 30.88 -22.41 -1.28
CA LEU A 478 31.46 -23.69 -1.69
C LEU A 478 30.41 -24.82 -1.79
N VAL A 479 29.33 -24.73 -0.99
CA VAL A 479 28.22 -25.68 -1.02
C VAL A 479 27.26 -25.35 -2.16
N ASP A 480 26.83 -24.10 -2.25
CA ASP A 480 25.95 -23.59 -3.29
C ASP A 480 26.50 -22.26 -3.83
N GLY A 481 27.25 -22.37 -4.94
CA GLY A 481 27.85 -21.23 -5.61
C GLY A 481 26.86 -20.43 -6.46
N GLU A 482 25.66 -20.95 -6.72
CA GLU A 482 24.63 -20.32 -7.55
C GLU A 482 23.61 -19.54 -6.69
N PHE A 483 23.83 -19.47 -5.37
CA PHE A 483 23.04 -18.63 -4.48
C PHE A 483 23.65 -17.22 -4.39
N ALA A 484 23.22 -16.33 -5.29
CA ALA A 484 23.69 -14.95 -5.38
C ALA A 484 23.70 -14.18 -4.03
N PRO A 485 22.70 -14.31 -3.14
CA PRO A 485 22.72 -13.59 -1.85
C PRO A 485 23.89 -13.94 -0.94
N ALA A 486 24.47 -15.16 -1.02
CA ALA A 486 25.65 -15.50 -0.23
C ALA A 486 26.91 -14.73 -0.69
N HIS A 487 27.07 -14.52 -2.00
CA HIS A 487 28.15 -13.68 -2.55
C HIS A 487 27.95 -12.20 -2.19
N PHE A 488 26.69 -11.74 -2.24
CA PHE A 488 26.34 -10.38 -1.83
C PHE A 488 26.67 -10.12 -0.36
N MET A 489 26.20 -10.98 0.55
CA MET A 489 26.46 -10.84 1.99
C MET A 489 27.93 -11.06 2.36
N LEU A 490 28.66 -11.90 1.63
CA LEU A 490 30.12 -11.97 1.73
C LEU A 490 30.77 -10.61 1.41
N GLY A 491 30.30 -9.95 0.35
CA GLY A 491 30.75 -8.63 -0.02
C GLY A 491 30.44 -7.59 1.06
N VAL A 492 29.25 -7.62 1.67
CA VAL A 492 28.88 -6.77 2.82
C VAL A 492 29.82 -7.02 4.00
N ALA A 493 30.08 -8.28 4.38
CA ALA A 493 30.98 -8.58 5.48
C ALA A 493 32.43 -8.13 5.20
N TYR A 494 32.91 -8.25 3.96
CA TYR A 494 34.19 -7.67 3.55
C TYR A 494 34.20 -6.14 3.66
N PHE A 495 33.12 -5.51 3.24
CA PHE A 495 32.97 -4.06 3.30
C PHE A 495 33.02 -3.54 4.75
N GLU A 496 32.23 -4.12 5.64
CA GLU A 496 32.18 -3.74 7.06
C GLU A 496 33.53 -3.98 7.77
N SER A 497 34.29 -4.98 7.32
CA SER A 497 35.65 -5.24 7.82
C SER A 497 36.72 -4.36 7.17
N GLY A 498 36.33 -3.38 6.36
CA GLY A 498 37.22 -2.42 5.69
C GLY A 498 37.99 -2.99 4.50
N ARG A 499 37.64 -4.20 4.03
CA ARG A 499 38.27 -4.88 2.88
C ARG A 499 37.51 -4.57 1.59
N PHE A 500 37.58 -3.32 1.14
CA PHE A 500 36.80 -2.84 0.00
C PHE A 500 37.09 -3.56 -1.33
N ASP A 501 38.33 -3.97 -1.58
CA ASP A 501 38.68 -4.70 -2.82
C ASP A 501 38.11 -6.12 -2.82
N ASP A 502 38.14 -6.80 -1.67
CA ASP A 502 37.56 -8.13 -1.51
C ASP A 502 36.02 -8.06 -1.59
N ALA A 503 35.42 -7.00 -1.04
CA ALA A 503 34.00 -6.72 -1.16
C ALA A 503 33.60 -6.66 -2.65
N VAL A 504 34.24 -5.76 -3.41
CA VAL A 504 33.99 -5.62 -4.85
C VAL A 504 34.19 -6.93 -5.61
N ALA A 505 35.19 -7.74 -5.24
CA ALA A 505 35.41 -9.04 -5.88
C ALA A 505 34.27 -10.02 -5.58
N ALA A 506 33.84 -10.14 -4.32
CA ALA A 506 32.76 -11.05 -3.92
C ALA A 506 31.43 -10.68 -4.59
N THR A 507 31.05 -9.40 -4.62
CA THR A 507 29.80 -8.98 -5.29
C THR A 507 29.85 -9.12 -6.80
N ARG A 508 31.02 -8.99 -7.42
CA ARG A 508 31.17 -9.35 -8.85
C ARG A 508 30.91 -10.82 -9.11
N GLN A 509 31.31 -11.71 -8.21
CA GLN A 509 30.99 -13.14 -8.33
C GLN A 509 29.48 -13.36 -8.19
N GLY A 510 28.82 -12.64 -7.28
CA GLY A 510 27.35 -12.61 -7.20
C GLY A 510 26.70 -12.18 -8.52
N LEU A 511 27.24 -11.16 -9.18
CA LEU A 511 26.77 -10.70 -10.50
C LEU A 511 27.05 -11.66 -11.66
N GLU A 512 28.01 -12.59 -11.52
CA GLU A 512 28.17 -13.69 -12.50
C GLU A 512 27.01 -14.69 -12.41
N VAL A 513 26.38 -14.80 -11.23
CA VAL A 513 25.24 -15.68 -10.95
C VAL A 513 23.90 -15.00 -11.25
N ASP A 514 23.71 -13.78 -10.73
CA ASP A 514 22.56 -12.92 -11.02
C ASP A 514 23.01 -11.60 -11.67
N PRO A 515 23.04 -11.54 -13.01
CA PRO A 515 23.50 -10.35 -13.72
C PRO A 515 22.57 -9.15 -13.62
N GLU A 516 21.34 -9.30 -13.13
CA GLU A 516 20.33 -8.23 -13.06
C GLU A 516 20.15 -7.63 -11.65
N ASP A 517 20.95 -8.05 -10.66
CA ASP A 517 20.90 -7.50 -9.31
C ASP A 517 21.42 -6.05 -9.25
N GLU A 518 20.49 -5.10 -9.33
CA GLU A 518 20.74 -3.67 -9.25
C GLU A 518 21.43 -3.23 -7.94
N LYS A 519 21.14 -3.88 -6.82
CA LYS A 519 21.76 -3.58 -5.51
C LYS A 519 23.22 -3.97 -5.50
N ALA A 520 23.57 -5.09 -6.14
CA ALA A 520 24.95 -5.52 -6.30
C ALA A 520 25.76 -4.52 -7.15
N TYR A 521 25.22 -4.00 -8.26
CA TYR A 521 25.89 -2.95 -9.04
C TYR A 521 26.10 -1.67 -8.23
N PHE A 522 25.07 -1.22 -7.49
CA PHE A 522 25.18 -0.07 -6.60
C PHE A 522 26.23 -0.26 -5.51
N ASN A 523 26.25 -1.41 -4.84
CA ASN A 523 27.22 -1.71 -3.79
C ASN A 523 28.66 -1.65 -4.30
N ILE A 524 28.94 -2.13 -5.51
CA ILE A 524 30.27 -1.99 -6.10
C ILE A 524 30.65 -0.50 -6.27
N ALA A 525 29.71 0.34 -6.72
CA ALA A 525 29.95 1.79 -6.81
C ALA A 525 30.17 2.40 -5.41
N TYR A 526 29.33 2.04 -4.43
CA TYR A 526 29.39 2.54 -3.06
C TYR A 526 30.68 2.13 -2.34
N TRP A 527 31.12 0.88 -2.47
CA TRP A 527 32.38 0.42 -1.88
C TRP A 527 33.59 1.08 -2.53
N THR A 528 33.51 1.35 -3.84
CA THR A 528 34.54 2.14 -4.53
C THR A 528 34.59 3.59 -3.99
N TYR A 529 33.43 4.19 -3.73
CA TYR A 529 33.31 5.50 -3.08
C TYR A 529 33.91 5.48 -1.67
N ARG A 530 33.57 4.49 -0.84
CA ARG A 530 34.06 4.34 0.54
C ARG A 530 35.55 4.05 0.63
N ARG A 531 36.14 3.44 -0.41
CA ARG A 531 37.59 3.30 -0.60
C ARG A 531 38.30 4.65 -0.87
N GLY A 532 37.56 5.70 -1.22
CA GLY A 532 38.06 7.03 -1.56
C GLY A 532 38.41 7.22 -3.04
N ASP A 533 38.02 6.29 -3.92
CA ASP A 533 38.27 6.38 -5.36
C ASP A 533 37.03 6.94 -6.08
N TYR A 534 36.75 8.21 -5.83
CA TYR A 534 35.53 8.89 -6.28
C TYR A 534 35.39 8.91 -7.81
N SER A 535 36.50 9.07 -8.55
CA SER A 535 36.47 9.03 -10.02
C SER A 535 36.09 7.66 -10.57
N ALA A 536 36.59 6.57 -9.97
CA ALA A 536 36.17 5.23 -10.36
C ALA A 536 34.74 4.91 -9.90
N ALA A 537 34.30 5.46 -8.76
CA ALA A 537 32.93 5.31 -8.29
C ALA A 537 31.94 6.00 -9.25
N ILE A 538 32.24 7.21 -9.74
CA ILE A 538 31.43 7.90 -10.76
C ILE A 538 31.29 7.04 -12.02
N ALA A 539 32.39 6.47 -12.53
CA ALA A 539 32.34 5.61 -13.72
C ALA A 539 31.45 4.36 -13.50
N ARG A 540 31.37 3.85 -12.26
CA ARG A 540 30.44 2.77 -11.91
C ARG A 540 29.01 3.25 -11.78
N CYS A 541 28.78 4.40 -11.14
CA CYS A 541 27.46 5.01 -11.09
C CYS A 541 26.92 5.24 -12.51
N ASP A 542 27.75 5.70 -13.45
CA ASP A 542 27.35 5.89 -14.86
C ASP A 542 26.94 4.56 -15.53
N GLU A 543 27.63 3.46 -15.23
CA GLU A 543 27.25 2.11 -15.68
C GLU A 543 25.90 1.69 -15.11
N VAL A 544 25.71 1.87 -13.80
CA VAL A 544 24.46 1.52 -13.11
C VAL A 544 23.31 2.38 -13.62
N ILE A 545 23.48 3.70 -13.75
CA ILE A 545 22.45 4.63 -14.28
C ILE A 545 22.10 4.27 -15.74
N SER A 546 23.09 3.87 -16.55
CA SER A 546 22.83 3.46 -17.93
C SER A 546 22.01 2.17 -18.02
N ARG A 547 22.08 1.28 -17.02
CA ARG A 547 21.38 -0.01 -17.02
C ARG A 547 20.06 0.04 -16.27
N PHE A 548 20.04 0.76 -15.14
CA PHE A 548 18.93 0.90 -14.20
C PHE A 548 18.63 2.40 -13.99
N PRO A 549 18.07 3.09 -15.00
CA PRO A 549 17.91 4.54 -14.97
C PRO A 549 16.96 5.06 -13.88
N TYR A 550 16.11 4.18 -13.33
CA TYR A 550 15.14 4.49 -12.29
C TYR A 550 15.66 4.30 -10.86
N TYR A 551 16.89 3.81 -10.68
CA TYR A 551 17.46 3.54 -9.35
C TYR A 551 18.12 4.80 -8.75
N THR A 552 17.31 5.61 -8.04
CA THR A 552 17.67 6.98 -7.59
C THR A 552 18.90 7.04 -6.68
N HIS A 553 19.08 6.06 -5.79
CA HIS A 553 20.24 6.00 -4.87
C HIS A 553 21.59 6.08 -5.59
N THR A 554 21.70 5.56 -6.82
CA THR A 554 22.94 5.64 -7.60
C THR A 554 23.26 7.07 -8.04
N LYS A 555 22.22 7.84 -8.41
CA LYS A 555 22.36 9.24 -8.81
C LYS A 555 22.76 10.11 -7.62
N ILE A 556 22.20 9.84 -6.44
CA ILE A 556 22.63 10.45 -5.17
C ILE A 556 24.10 10.14 -4.89
N LEU A 557 24.51 8.86 -4.97
CA LEU A 557 25.90 8.46 -4.77
C LEU A 557 26.85 9.15 -5.75
N ARG A 558 26.44 9.32 -7.02
CA ARG A 558 27.20 10.07 -8.02
C ARG A 558 27.39 11.53 -7.61
N GLY A 559 26.35 12.18 -7.10
CA GLY A 559 26.42 13.53 -6.53
C GLY A 559 27.37 13.62 -5.33
N MET A 560 27.32 12.64 -4.41
CA MET A 560 28.26 12.54 -3.28
C MET A 560 29.71 12.38 -3.77
N CYS A 561 29.96 11.64 -4.84
CA CYS A 561 31.31 11.53 -5.42
C CYS A 561 31.80 12.87 -5.97
N PHE A 562 30.94 13.64 -6.64
CA PHE A 562 31.30 14.98 -7.13
C PHE A 562 31.55 15.97 -5.99
N ARG A 563 30.78 15.87 -4.89
CA ARG A 563 31.02 16.62 -3.66
C ARG A 563 32.43 16.40 -3.14
N GLU A 564 32.85 15.15 -3.01
CA GLU A 564 34.20 14.78 -2.52
C GLU A 564 35.32 15.27 -3.46
N LEU A 565 35.02 15.40 -4.76
CA LEU A 565 35.94 15.98 -5.76
C LEU A 565 35.90 17.52 -5.81
N GLY A 566 34.99 18.17 -5.10
CA GLY A 566 34.78 19.62 -5.14
C GLY A 566 34.14 20.13 -6.43
N ASP A 567 33.48 19.25 -7.19
CA ASP A 567 32.81 19.58 -8.46
C ASP A 567 31.32 19.90 -8.21
N LEU A 568 31.08 21.11 -7.72
CA LEU A 568 29.74 21.55 -7.29
C LEU A 568 28.71 21.57 -8.43
N GLU A 569 29.15 21.84 -9.67
CA GLU A 569 28.25 21.89 -10.83
C GLU A 569 27.69 20.51 -11.15
N ASN A 570 28.56 19.50 -11.22
CA ASN A 570 28.13 18.13 -11.47
C ASN A 570 27.47 17.47 -10.24
N GLU A 571 27.80 17.91 -9.02
CA GLU A 571 27.08 17.51 -7.80
C GLU A 571 25.60 17.88 -7.89
N ILE A 572 25.30 19.17 -8.16
CA ILE A 572 23.93 19.66 -8.26
C ILE A 572 23.17 18.94 -9.37
N ALA A 573 23.78 18.82 -10.55
CA ALA A 573 23.16 18.14 -11.68
C ALA A 573 22.81 16.66 -11.39
N ALA A 574 23.60 15.98 -10.57
CA ALA A 574 23.34 14.58 -10.20
C ALA A 574 22.13 14.45 -9.23
N TYR A 575 21.98 15.38 -8.27
CA TYR A 575 20.81 15.38 -7.39
C TYR A 575 19.53 15.81 -8.12
N GLU A 576 19.61 16.79 -9.03
CA GLU A 576 18.49 17.16 -9.91
C GLU A 576 18.05 15.97 -10.80
N ASP A 577 19.01 15.21 -11.35
CA ASP A 577 18.72 14.00 -12.12
C ASP A 577 18.09 12.89 -11.27
N ALA A 578 18.43 12.79 -9.97
CA ALA A 578 17.76 11.87 -9.04
C ALA A 578 16.29 12.26 -8.84
N LEU A 579 16.01 13.55 -8.65
CA LEU A 579 14.67 14.09 -8.42
C LEU A 579 13.78 14.05 -9.67
N ASN A 580 14.36 14.17 -10.87
CA ASN A 580 13.62 14.10 -12.13
C ASN A 580 13.05 12.71 -12.43
N VAL A 581 13.69 11.64 -11.95
CA VAL A 581 13.17 10.26 -12.09
C VAL A 581 11.90 10.06 -11.28
N THR A 582 11.86 10.62 -10.08
CA THR A 582 10.69 10.56 -9.17
C THR A 582 9.47 11.33 -9.69
N ILE A 583 9.61 12.24 -10.66
CA ILE A 583 8.52 13.07 -11.19
C ILE A 583 7.77 12.39 -12.35
N ASP A 584 8.37 11.41 -13.04
CA ASP A 584 7.83 10.82 -14.28
C ASP A 584 7.00 9.54 -14.07
N VAL A 585 6.83 9.08 -12.83
CA VAL A 585 6.03 7.89 -12.48
C VAL A 585 4.67 8.31 -11.89
N GLU A 586 3.65 8.37 -12.74
CA GLU A 586 2.21 8.41 -12.35
C GLU A 586 1.75 9.45 -11.30
N GLY A 587 2.39 10.61 -11.18
CA GLY A 587 1.79 11.77 -10.49
C GLY A 587 1.52 11.61 -8.98
N VAL A 588 2.10 10.61 -8.33
CA VAL A 588 2.16 10.48 -6.86
C VAL A 588 3.63 10.32 -6.49
N ILE A 589 4.25 11.39 -5.98
CA ILE A 589 5.68 11.43 -5.70
C ILE A 589 5.93 10.97 -4.24
N PRO A 590 6.68 9.89 -3.97
CA PRO A 590 7.61 9.93 -2.86
C PRO A 590 8.81 10.73 -3.36
N ILE A 591 8.90 12.02 -2.99
CA ILE A 591 10.14 12.77 -3.22
C ILE A 591 11.21 11.96 -2.48
N ASP A 592 12.29 11.59 -3.17
CA ASP A 592 13.48 11.07 -2.50
C ASP A 592 14.03 12.22 -1.65
N LEU A 593 13.52 12.34 -0.42
CA LEU A 593 13.79 13.45 0.49
C LEU A 593 15.29 13.59 0.71
N THR A 594 16.02 12.48 0.68
CA THR A 594 17.47 12.44 0.74
C THR A 594 18.09 13.22 -0.42
N ALA A 595 17.68 12.98 -1.67
CA ALA A 595 18.16 13.75 -2.83
C ALA A 595 17.82 15.25 -2.72
N LEU A 596 16.62 15.58 -2.22
CA LEU A 596 16.19 16.97 -2.03
C LEU A 596 17.03 17.69 -0.97
N PHE A 597 17.33 17.04 0.15
CA PHE A 597 18.18 17.60 1.20
C PHE A 597 19.62 17.79 0.73
N TYR A 598 20.18 16.82 0.00
CA TYR A 598 21.50 16.93 -0.61
C TYR A 598 21.56 18.07 -1.63
N LEU A 599 20.51 18.23 -2.46
CA LEU A 599 20.39 19.36 -3.38
C LEU A 599 20.37 20.69 -2.63
N GLY A 600 19.56 20.82 -1.57
CA GLY A 600 19.51 22.04 -0.76
C GLY A 600 20.84 22.41 -0.12
N ALA A 601 21.57 21.42 0.41
CA ALA A 601 22.91 21.63 0.95
C ALA A 601 23.92 22.08 -0.13
N ALA A 602 23.85 21.50 -1.33
CA ALA A 602 24.70 21.90 -2.46
C ALA A 602 24.36 23.31 -2.96
N TRP A 603 23.08 23.66 -3.01
CA TRP A 603 22.62 24.99 -3.39
C TRP A 603 23.03 26.07 -2.39
N GLU A 604 23.01 25.78 -1.09
CA GLU A 604 23.54 26.70 -0.07
C GLU A 604 25.02 27.01 -0.30
N ARG A 605 25.84 25.99 -0.63
CA ARG A 605 27.25 26.20 -0.98
C ARG A 605 27.41 27.05 -2.23
N LYS A 606 26.56 26.83 -3.23
CA LYS A 606 26.55 27.61 -4.48
C LYS A 606 26.25 29.09 -4.20
N ILE A 607 25.25 29.38 -3.37
CA ILE A 607 24.81 30.75 -3.05
C ILE A 607 25.80 31.47 -2.16
N THR A 608 26.32 30.79 -1.13
CA THR A 608 27.19 31.42 -0.14
C THR A 608 28.65 31.49 -0.58
N GLY A 609 29.05 30.67 -1.56
CA GLY A 609 30.45 30.47 -1.93
C GLY A 609 31.29 29.84 -0.81
N ASN A 610 30.65 29.32 0.25
CA ASN A 610 31.31 28.66 1.36
C ASN A 610 31.54 27.18 1.02
N SER A 611 32.80 26.77 0.89
CA SER A 611 33.15 25.38 0.57
C SER A 611 32.82 24.39 1.68
N GLU A 612 32.68 24.84 2.93
CA GLU A 612 32.30 23.97 4.06
C GLU A 612 30.78 23.71 4.09
N GLY A 613 29.96 24.68 3.65
CA GLY A 613 28.49 24.56 3.59
C GLY A 613 27.81 24.27 4.92
N ILE A 614 26.59 23.72 4.85
CA ILE A 614 25.93 23.04 5.96
C ILE A 614 26.24 21.55 5.86
N GLU A 615 26.67 20.98 6.98
CA GLU A 615 26.90 19.55 7.10
C GLU A 615 25.53 18.85 7.22
N TYR A 616 24.98 18.46 6.08
CA TYR A 616 23.87 17.51 6.05
C TYR A 616 24.44 16.10 6.30
N ILE A 617 23.93 15.47 7.35
CA ILE A 617 24.14 14.07 7.69
C ILE A 617 22.78 13.40 7.48
N GLU A 618 22.77 12.25 6.82
CA GLU A 618 21.55 11.47 6.66
C GLU A 618 20.99 11.11 8.06
N PRO A 619 19.69 11.33 8.32
CA PRO A 619 19.13 11.07 9.63
C PRO A 619 19.14 9.57 9.94
N ASP A 620 19.49 9.21 11.17
CA ASP A 620 19.26 7.85 11.68
C ASP A 620 17.74 7.60 11.85
N SER A 621 17.33 6.35 12.08
CA SER A 621 15.91 5.93 12.18
C SER A 621 15.08 6.65 13.27
N ASP A 622 15.71 7.35 14.20
CA ASP A 622 15.08 8.07 15.32
C ASP A 622 14.79 9.56 15.00
N PHE A 623 14.65 9.90 13.72
CA PHE A 623 14.46 11.27 13.25
C PHE A 623 13.07 11.84 13.59
N ASP A 624 13.02 12.85 14.45
CA ASP A 624 11.86 13.73 14.54
C ASP A 624 11.98 14.83 13.46
N GLY A 625 10.96 15.02 12.62
CA GLY A 625 10.96 16.00 11.52
C GLY A 625 11.05 17.48 11.96
N LEU A 626 11.48 17.77 13.19
CA LEU A 626 11.57 19.10 13.78
C LEU A 626 13.01 19.65 13.81
N ASP A 627 14.02 18.87 13.40
CA ASP A 627 15.40 19.37 13.38
C ASP A 627 15.54 20.52 12.34
N PRO A 628 16.00 21.71 12.78
CA PRO A 628 16.10 22.90 11.93
C PRO A 628 17.01 22.74 10.70
N VAL A 629 18.03 21.87 10.74
CA VAL A 629 18.95 21.63 9.61
C VAL A 629 18.21 20.97 8.45
N TYR A 630 17.30 20.04 8.74
CA TYR A 630 16.52 19.34 7.73
C TYR A 630 15.43 20.23 7.16
N GLN A 631 14.73 20.98 8.01
CA GLN A 631 13.77 22.00 7.55
C GLN A 631 14.44 23.02 6.62
N PHE A 632 15.66 23.44 6.97
CA PHE A 632 16.47 24.31 6.13
C PHE A 632 16.85 23.64 4.80
N CYS A 633 17.43 22.43 4.83
CA CYS A 633 17.85 21.71 3.63
C CYS A 633 16.67 21.40 2.69
N TYR A 634 15.51 21.04 3.26
CA TYR A 634 14.26 20.87 2.55
C TYR A 634 13.88 22.13 1.77
N ALA A 635 13.74 23.25 2.49
CA ALA A 635 13.35 24.53 1.91
C ALA A 635 14.33 25.00 0.84
N MET A 636 15.63 24.86 1.07
CA MET A 636 16.65 25.18 0.06
C MET A 636 16.57 24.28 -1.17
N GLY A 637 16.26 22.99 -1.00
CA GLY A 637 16.05 22.05 -2.10
C GLY A 637 14.81 22.39 -2.92
N CYS A 638 13.67 22.66 -2.27
CA CYS A 638 12.45 23.15 -2.93
C CYS A 638 12.71 24.45 -3.69
N LEU A 639 13.43 25.38 -3.05
CA LEU A 639 13.80 26.66 -3.66
C LEU A 639 14.69 26.48 -4.89
N ALA A 640 15.61 25.50 -4.86
CA ALA A 640 16.43 25.13 -6.02
C ALA A 640 15.62 24.61 -7.21
N LEU A 641 14.49 23.94 -6.93
CA LEU A 641 13.54 23.46 -7.93
C LEU A 641 12.53 24.54 -8.36
N GLY A 642 12.60 25.74 -7.79
CA GLY A 642 11.70 26.86 -8.08
C GLY A 642 10.43 26.91 -7.24
N ASP A 643 10.28 26.06 -6.21
CA ASP A 643 9.17 26.14 -5.26
C ASP A 643 9.55 27.01 -4.06
N ARG A 644 9.00 28.22 -4.03
CA ARG A 644 9.19 29.19 -2.95
C ARG A 644 8.36 28.89 -1.71
N SER A 645 7.22 28.20 -1.85
CA SER A 645 6.22 28.07 -0.78
C SER A 645 6.78 27.38 0.46
N ALA A 646 7.51 26.29 0.26
CA ALA A 646 8.20 25.55 1.30
C ALA A 646 9.21 26.40 2.09
N ALA A 647 9.88 27.35 1.43
CA ALA A 647 10.82 28.25 2.10
C ALA A 647 10.12 29.29 2.98
N ASP A 648 8.98 29.81 2.54
CA ASP A 648 8.17 30.74 3.32
C ASP A 648 7.54 30.04 4.55
N ASP A 649 7.06 28.81 4.39
CA ASP A 649 6.40 28.02 5.45
C ASP A 649 7.33 27.68 6.63
N VAL A 650 8.61 27.39 6.37
CA VAL A 650 9.56 27.04 7.43
C VAL A 650 10.30 28.25 8.01
N LEU A 651 10.28 29.41 7.33
CA LEU A 651 11.10 30.57 7.69
C LEU A 651 10.79 31.08 9.09
N ASP A 652 9.51 31.24 9.44
CA ASP A 652 9.10 31.72 10.77
C ASP A 652 9.54 30.76 11.89
N GLY A 653 9.45 29.45 11.66
CA GLY A 653 9.93 28.42 12.57
C GLY A 653 11.44 28.46 12.76
N LEU A 654 12.20 28.62 11.67
CA LEU A 654 13.65 28.80 11.72
C LEU A 654 14.04 30.12 12.38
N GLN A 655 13.31 31.21 12.18
CA GLN A 655 13.58 32.49 12.85
C GLN A 655 13.43 32.37 14.38
N ALA A 656 12.47 31.57 14.84
CA ALA A 656 12.26 31.32 16.26
C ALA A 656 13.32 30.39 16.86
N ASN A 657 13.67 29.31 16.16
CA ASN A 657 14.43 28.19 16.73
C ASN A 657 15.89 28.08 16.24
N ALA A 658 16.21 28.58 15.04
CA ALA A 658 17.54 28.55 14.44
C ALA A 658 17.85 29.82 13.58
N PRO A 659 18.04 31.01 14.20
CA PRO A 659 18.14 32.30 13.49
C PRO A 659 19.32 32.44 12.50
N GLU A 660 20.33 31.58 12.62
CA GLU A 660 21.44 31.53 11.65
C GLU A 660 21.02 30.84 10.35
N LEU A 661 20.22 29.76 10.44
CA LEU A 661 19.68 29.06 9.28
C LEU A 661 18.63 29.91 8.57
N ALA A 662 17.77 30.61 9.32
CA ALA A 662 16.83 31.57 8.75
C ALA A 662 17.53 32.63 7.88
N ARG A 663 18.62 33.23 8.38
CA ARG A 663 19.42 34.22 7.61
C ARG A 663 20.14 33.63 6.40
N ARG A 664 20.37 32.31 6.37
CA ARG A 664 20.91 31.62 5.18
C ARG A 664 19.80 31.38 4.16
N LEU A 665 18.60 31.04 4.62
CA LEU A 665 17.44 30.81 3.76
C LEU A 665 16.97 32.11 3.10
N GLU A 666 16.94 33.21 3.86
CA GLU A 666 16.67 34.56 3.34
C GLU A 666 17.63 34.96 2.21
N ARG A 667 18.92 34.62 2.34
CA ARG A 667 19.90 34.83 1.26
C ARG A 667 19.64 33.98 0.03
N GLY A 668 19.13 32.76 0.22
CA GLY A 668 18.66 31.92 -0.88
C GLY A 668 17.49 32.54 -1.62
N LEU A 669 16.50 33.05 -0.89
CA LEU A 669 15.35 33.75 -1.47
C LEU A 669 15.78 34.97 -2.29
N GLU A 670 16.67 35.80 -1.75
CA GLU A 670 17.25 36.96 -2.47
C GLU A 670 18.02 36.53 -3.73
N PHE A 671 18.75 35.42 -3.68
CA PHE A 671 19.48 34.89 -4.82
C PHE A 671 18.55 34.44 -5.95
N VAL A 672 17.46 33.73 -5.64
CA VAL A 672 16.48 33.32 -6.66
C VAL A 672 15.79 34.53 -7.28
N GLU A 673 15.40 35.52 -6.47
CA GLU A 673 14.78 36.77 -6.96
C GLU A 673 15.68 37.56 -7.93
N THR A 674 17.01 37.39 -7.84
CA THR A 674 17.98 38.13 -8.67
C THR A 674 18.38 37.37 -9.94
N GLU A 675 18.52 36.05 -9.88
CA GLU A 675 18.94 35.21 -11.02
C GLU A 675 17.74 34.66 -11.85
N HIS A 676 16.56 34.49 -11.24
CA HIS A 676 15.36 33.93 -11.87
C HIS A 676 14.09 34.74 -11.49
N PRO A 677 13.91 35.96 -12.05
CA PRO A 677 12.83 36.87 -11.65
C PRO A 677 11.43 36.56 -12.22
N ASP A 678 11.30 35.56 -13.10
CA ASP A 678 10.08 35.24 -13.86
C ASP A 678 9.43 33.91 -13.42
#